data_AF-A0A2T2UJH9-F1
#
_entry.id   AF-A0A2T2UJH9-F1
#
_cell.length_a   1.000
_cell.length_b   1.000
_cell.length_c   1.000
_cell.angle_alpha   90.00
_cell.angle_beta   90.00
_cell.angle_gamma   90.00
#
_symmetry.space_group_name_H-M   'P 1'
#
loop_
_entity.id
_entity.type
_entity.pdbx_description
1 polymer ?
#
loop_
_entity_poly.entity_id
_entity_poly.type
_entity_poly.pdbx_seq_one_letter_code
_entity_poly.pdbx_strand_id
1 'polypeptide(L)'
;MRSLFSSVALLLAASLVAPATLPASQAQQPAAPESPAAPDTVQQTGPPSEFEPPPEGRPLRGVVWHPPAERAQAVRALDRMKKAGVEAVRTPLIRREALLDAADSLRLRLFQDLPAAYLSAGELAEALPGLRWELERALLAARRHPSARHLGLLSRSDTSVPRVCEALAELSARAEEQGPSGVRTYYETPFIEDDRCTGAADLTLLDALNHEQPQALLRRWRQARTDTTAPGATLADTLATAPDSVRAGIGALGTWVDPNTEGLRAPHSPASQARYFEKHLPLLLRDSARAQTAGSILPGTRTDSLPPPAVVFAYRWRDASPRSEAGAAEEAGAAEADTTGAAPTETVQAFALEDPYGRVYGLHDQGRAPRPATKVVRGLYTGRQHVFAFDAGSAPPGRFPWLVLAGWGLVAVLGGIYASASRFRGLAQRYFASHRFYRDAVREGRTGRLGAASVVPLAVIGGCAGLVVTVFLLAVQQTGPFVQMLRGASGQTQGGVMMLLQHPWVAILIVAAFYVICLGGWAVFLSLATSGSYKLGPTQTLMLVTWPRWPVLFLAAGAVVATTLPPGWGLPVSSLLLAAWVLVSIAGSARTLYDFAQMTDVSLTWAPALALLNPVLLAVVMVFFAVLEFLPEMTFLWHLATRS
;
A
#
# COMPACT_ATOMS: atom_id res chain seq x y z
N MET A 1 41.46 9.66 17.01
CA MET A 1 40.19 9.15 16.45
C MET A 1 40.06 7.63 16.62
N ARG A 2 40.06 7.16 17.88
CA ARG A 2 39.82 5.75 18.29
C ARG A 2 39.78 5.75 19.83
N SER A 3 38.67 6.20 20.41
CA SER A 3 38.23 5.95 21.79
C SER A 3 37.10 6.93 22.11
N LEU A 4 35.85 6.49 22.01
CA LEU A 4 34.65 7.11 22.63
C LEU A 4 33.42 6.27 22.23
N PHE A 5 33.47 4.97 22.52
CA PHE A 5 32.33 4.05 22.46
C PHE A 5 32.58 2.96 23.50
N SER A 6 32.32 3.29 24.76
CA SER A 6 32.20 2.31 25.84
C SER A 6 31.47 2.96 27.01
N SER A 7 30.62 2.19 27.68
CA SER A 7 29.75 2.57 28.81
C SER A 7 28.35 3.03 28.40
N VAL A 8 27.41 2.10 28.25
CA VAL A 8 26.30 1.87 29.21
C VAL A 8 25.66 0.52 28.84
N ALA A 9 26.13 -0.53 29.50
CA ALA A 9 25.45 -1.82 29.61
C ALA A 9 25.95 -2.47 30.91
N LEU A 10 25.12 -2.50 31.96
CA LEU A 10 24.89 -3.69 32.83
C LEU A 10 23.99 -3.37 34.04
N LEU A 11 23.28 -4.44 34.46
CA LEU A 11 22.59 -4.73 35.75
C LEU A 11 21.13 -4.26 35.84
N LEU A 12 20.11 -5.10 36.11
CA LEU A 12 20.00 -6.45 36.73
C LEU A 12 18.92 -7.29 35.97
N ALA A 13 19.09 -8.60 35.68
CA ALA A 13 18.97 -9.80 36.54
C ALA A 13 17.61 -9.91 37.28
N ALA A 14 16.87 -11.01 37.37
CA ALA A 14 16.90 -12.38 36.85
C ALA A 14 15.53 -13.00 37.22
N SER A 15 15.03 -13.99 36.47
CA SER A 15 14.13 -15.05 37.00
C SER A 15 14.05 -16.22 36.01
N LEU A 16 14.59 -17.34 36.47
CA LEU A 16 14.51 -18.69 35.92
C LEU A 16 13.18 -19.34 36.27
N VAL A 17 12.52 -20.03 35.33
CA VAL A 17 11.80 -21.30 35.57
C VAL A 17 11.86 -22.12 34.28
N ALA A 18 12.33 -23.36 34.38
CA ALA A 18 12.35 -24.39 33.33
C ALA A 18 11.36 -25.54 33.73
N PRO A 19 11.22 -26.63 32.95
CA PRO A 19 9.98 -27.02 32.28
C PRO A 19 9.27 -28.21 32.95
N ALA A 20 8.02 -28.46 32.57
CA ALA A 20 7.31 -29.69 32.90
C ALA A 20 6.99 -30.51 31.63
N THR A 21 7.43 -31.76 31.67
CA THR A 21 7.27 -32.83 30.67
C THR A 21 5.97 -33.62 30.86
N LEU A 22 5.28 -33.93 29.75
CA LEU A 22 4.59 -35.19 29.35
C LEU A 22 3.49 -35.81 30.28
N PRO A 23 2.41 -36.44 29.74
CA PRO A 23 2.56 -37.65 28.92
C PRO A 23 1.63 -37.83 27.71
N ALA A 24 2.05 -38.80 26.89
CA ALA A 24 1.35 -39.42 25.77
C ALA A 24 0.17 -40.31 26.22
N SER A 25 -0.83 -40.47 25.33
CA SER A 25 -1.72 -41.63 25.07
C SER A 25 -3.00 -41.06 24.40
N GLN A 26 -3.62 -41.59 23.35
CA GLN A 26 -3.76 -42.96 22.86
C GLN A 26 -3.84 -42.98 21.33
N ALA A 27 -3.31 -44.07 20.78
CA ALA A 27 -3.62 -44.55 19.44
C ALA A 27 -5.06 -45.09 19.39
N GLN A 28 -5.77 -44.82 18.28
CA GLN A 28 -6.90 -45.64 17.88
C GLN A 28 -6.71 -46.05 16.41
N GLN A 29 -6.66 -47.37 16.22
CA GLN A 29 -6.41 -48.10 14.98
C GLN A 29 -7.64 -48.11 14.03
N PRO A 30 -7.44 -48.57 12.78
CA PRO A 30 -8.27 -48.24 11.63
C PRO A 30 -9.47 -49.18 11.44
N ALA A 31 -10.54 -48.65 10.86
CA ALA A 31 -11.61 -49.45 10.27
C ALA A 31 -11.28 -49.80 8.81
N ALA A 32 -11.60 -51.05 8.48
CA ALA A 32 -11.27 -51.82 7.28
C ALA A 32 -12.09 -51.40 6.02
N PRO A 33 -11.79 -51.95 4.83
CA PRO A 33 -12.16 -51.42 3.53
C PRO A 33 -13.53 -51.90 3.07
N GLU A 34 -14.31 -51.00 2.46
CA GLU A 34 -15.48 -51.37 1.66
C GLU A 34 -15.05 -51.64 0.21
N SER A 35 -15.43 -52.82 -0.26
CA SER A 35 -15.20 -53.37 -1.61
C SER A 35 -16.17 -52.76 -2.63
N PRO A 36 -15.87 -52.85 -3.95
CA PRO A 36 -16.37 -51.94 -4.97
C PRO A 36 -17.72 -52.37 -5.55
N ALA A 37 -18.59 -51.39 -5.79
CA ALA A 37 -19.77 -51.55 -6.64
C ALA A 37 -19.38 -51.53 -8.13
N ALA A 38 -20.07 -52.37 -8.89
CA ALA A 38 -19.89 -52.66 -10.31
C ALA A 38 -20.19 -51.46 -11.25
N PRO A 39 -19.71 -51.50 -12.51
CA PRO A 39 -19.70 -50.34 -13.39
C PRO A 39 -21.04 -50.15 -14.12
N ASP A 40 -21.68 -49.01 -13.91
CA ASP A 40 -22.78 -48.55 -14.74
C ASP A 40 -22.27 -47.96 -16.06
N THR A 41 -22.61 -48.68 -17.13
CA THR A 41 -22.87 -48.28 -18.52
C THR A 41 -22.70 -46.78 -18.83
N VAL A 42 -21.56 -46.41 -19.42
CA VAL A 42 -21.35 -45.07 -19.99
C VAL A 42 -21.98 -45.02 -21.39
N GLN A 43 -23.12 -44.35 -21.49
CA GLN A 43 -23.62 -43.79 -22.74
C GLN A 43 -22.61 -42.76 -23.27
N GLN A 44 -22.11 -43.00 -24.49
CA GLN A 44 -21.32 -42.04 -25.25
C GLN A 44 -22.16 -40.81 -25.60
N THR A 45 -21.98 -39.74 -24.82
CA THR A 45 -22.26 -38.36 -25.23
C THR A 45 -21.06 -37.82 -26.02
N GLY A 46 -21.32 -36.91 -26.97
CA GLY A 46 -20.33 -36.34 -27.89
C GLY A 46 -19.12 -35.67 -27.21
N PRO A 47 -18.19 -35.06 -27.98
CA PRO A 47 -16.95 -34.52 -27.42
C PRO A 47 -17.28 -33.61 -26.22
N PRO A 48 -16.71 -33.89 -25.04
CA PRO A 48 -17.08 -33.19 -23.81
C PRO A 48 -16.80 -31.70 -23.97
N SER A 49 -17.80 -30.87 -23.68
CA SER A 49 -17.67 -29.42 -23.58
C SER A 49 -16.47 -29.08 -22.68
N GLU A 50 -15.45 -28.48 -23.27
CA GLU A 50 -14.05 -28.54 -22.83
C GLU A 50 -13.81 -27.86 -21.47
N PHE A 51 -14.68 -26.92 -21.08
CA PHE A 51 -14.76 -26.33 -19.73
C PHE A 51 -16.21 -25.94 -19.45
N GLU A 52 -16.98 -26.83 -18.81
CA GLU A 52 -18.36 -26.54 -18.41
C GLU A 52 -18.41 -25.24 -17.57
N PRO A 53 -19.23 -24.24 -17.96
CA PRO A 53 -19.37 -23.02 -17.17
C PRO A 53 -19.75 -23.40 -15.73
N PRO A 54 -19.27 -22.66 -14.72
CA PRO A 54 -19.68 -22.94 -13.35
C PRO A 54 -21.21 -22.98 -13.29
N PRO A 55 -21.84 -23.94 -12.57
CA PRO A 55 -23.29 -23.99 -12.43
C PRO A 55 -23.83 -22.61 -12.07
N GLU A 56 -24.89 -22.21 -12.77
CA GLU A 56 -25.33 -20.82 -12.86
C GLU A 56 -25.39 -20.13 -11.50
N GLY A 57 -24.75 -18.97 -11.39
CA GLY A 57 -24.82 -18.12 -10.20
C GLY A 57 -23.81 -18.43 -9.08
N ARG A 58 -22.77 -19.25 -9.31
CA ARG A 58 -21.66 -19.39 -8.35
C ARG A 58 -20.36 -18.69 -8.81
N PRO A 59 -19.66 -17.98 -7.92
CA PRO A 59 -18.35 -17.41 -8.21
C PRO A 59 -17.29 -18.50 -8.39
N LEU A 60 -16.39 -18.29 -9.36
CA LEU A 60 -15.18 -19.10 -9.49
C LEU A 60 -14.25 -18.88 -8.29
N ARG A 61 -13.67 -19.98 -7.79
CA ARG A 61 -12.75 -19.99 -6.65
C ARG A 61 -11.31 -19.87 -7.15
N GLY A 62 -10.73 -18.68 -7.01
CA GLY A 62 -9.46 -18.33 -7.62
C GLY A 62 -8.30 -18.14 -6.63
N VAL A 63 -7.06 -18.30 -7.09
CA VAL A 63 -5.87 -17.82 -6.37
C VAL A 63 -4.94 -17.03 -7.31
N VAL A 64 -4.25 -16.03 -6.78
CA VAL A 64 -3.16 -15.36 -7.51
C VAL A 64 -1.87 -16.14 -7.30
N TRP A 65 -1.11 -16.38 -8.36
CA TRP A 65 0.07 -17.22 -8.32
C TRP A 65 1.16 -16.73 -9.27
N HIS A 66 2.40 -16.75 -8.81
CA HIS A 66 3.58 -16.57 -9.65
C HIS A 66 4.27 -17.92 -9.79
N PRO A 67 4.37 -18.47 -11.00
CA PRO A 67 4.86 -19.82 -11.20
C PRO A 67 6.38 -19.88 -10.92
N PRO A 68 6.87 -20.85 -10.13
CA PRO A 68 8.31 -21.01 -9.90
C PRO A 68 9.03 -21.34 -11.22
N ALA A 69 10.31 -20.97 -11.30
CA ALA A 69 11.18 -21.28 -12.44
C ALA A 69 11.27 -22.79 -12.70
N GLU A 70 11.41 -23.60 -11.64
CA GLU A 70 11.48 -25.06 -11.79
C GLU A 70 10.12 -25.66 -12.19
N ARG A 71 10.07 -26.28 -13.38
CA ARG A 71 8.86 -26.91 -13.96
C ARG A 71 8.17 -27.87 -13.00
N ALA A 72 8.91 -28.80 -12.41
CA ALA A 72 8.34 -29.84 -11.55
C ALA A 72 7.69 -29.24 -10.29
N GLN A 73 8.24 -28.15 -9.76
CA GLN A 73 7.61 -27.42 -8.66
C GLN A 73 6.33 -26.71 -9.08
N ALA A 74 6.30 -26.13 -10.29
CA ALA A 74 5.14 -25.43 -10.83
C ALA A 74 3.96 -26.39 -11.03
N VAL A 75 4.19 -27.54 -11.66
CA VAL A 75 3.16 -28.58 -11.87
C VAL A 75 2.63 -29.11 -10.53
N ARG A 76 3.53 -29.42 -9.58
CA ARG A 76 3.11 -29.83 -8.22
C ARG A 76 2.31 -28.75 -7.49
N ALA A 77 2.57 -27.47 -7.77
CA ALA A 77 1.80 -26.37 -7.18
C ALA A 77 0.37 -26.33 -7.75
N LEU A 78 0.19 -26.49 -9.07
CA LEU A 78 -1.13 -26.58 -9.69
C LEU A 78 -1.95 -27.76 -9.15
N ASP A 79 -1.34 -28.94 -9.02
CA ASP A 79 -2.00 -30.11 -8.41
C ASP A 79 -2.47 -29.82 -6.96
N ARG A 80 -1.61 -29.17 -6.15
CA ARG A 80 -1.98 -28.76 -4.79
C ARG A 80 -3.10 -27.72 -4.77
N MET A 81 -3.11 -26.76 -5.70
CA MET A 81 -4.19 -25.79 -5.83
C MET A 81 -5.51 -26.49 -6.17
N LYS A 82 -5.50 -27.41 -7.14
CA LYS A 82 -6.69 -28.20 -7.50
C LYS A 82 -7.22 -29.00 -6.30
N LYS A 83 -6.33 -29.68 -5.56
CA LYS A 83 -6.67 -30.39 -4.31
C LYS A 83 -7.17 -29.48 -3.18
N ALA A 84 -6.87 -28.18 -3.25
CA ALA A 84 -7.38 -27.17 -2.33
C ALA A 84 -8.75 -26.60 -2.76
N GLY A 85 -9.33 -27.07 -3.88
CA GLY A 85 -10.61 -26.59 -4.40
C GLY A 85 -10.50 -25.35 -5.28
N VAL A 86 -9.30 -25.01 -5.75
CA VAL A 86 -9.08 -23.91 -6.70
C VAL A 86 -9.58 -24.33 -8.08
N GLU A 87 -10.27 -23.41 -8.75
CA GLU A 87 -10.84 -23.57 -10.09
C GLU A 87 -10.22 -22.60 -11.10
N ALA A 88 -9.74 -21.45 -10.62
CA ALA A 88 -9.10 -20.43 -11.42
C ALA A 88 -7.74 -20.02 -10.83
N VAL A 89 -6.75 -19.76 -11.67
CA VAL A 89 -5.42 -19.31 -11.26
C VAL A 89 -5.07 -18.07 -12.05
N ARG A 90 -4.89 -16.94 -11.36
CA ARG A 90 -4.42 -15.70 -11.98
C ARG A 90 -2.90 -15.63 -11.91
N THR A 91 -2.25 -15.38 -13.03
CA THR A 91 -0.79 -15.51 -13.21
C THR A 91 -0.29 -14.55 -14.28
N PRO A 92 1.00 -14.18 -14.29
CA PRO A 92 1.64 -13.66 -15.50
C PRO A 92 1.54 -14.67 -16.66
N LEU A 93 1.78 -14.20 -17.89
CA LEU A 93 1.84 -15.04 -19.10
C LEU A 93 2.73 -16.28 -18.91
N ILE A 94 2.16 -17.47 -19.09
CA ILE A 94 2.88 -18.74 -19.03
C ILE A 94 3.38 -19.09 -20.43
N ARG A 95 4.70 -19.03 -20.63
CA ARG A 95 5.35 -19.41 -21.89
C ARG A 95 5.67 -20.91 -22.00
N ARG A 96 5.57 -21.65 -20.90
CA ARG A 96 5.96 -23.07 -20.82
C ARG A 96 4.77 -23.97 -21.17
N GLU A 97 4.77 -24.60 -22.35
CA GLU A 97 3.68 -25.47 -22.82
C GLU A 97 3.31 -26.57 -21.80
N ALA A 98 4.31 -27.22 -21.22
CA ALA A 98 4.08 -28.27 -20.21
C ALA A 98 3.29 -27.81 -18.97
N LEU A 99 3.30 -26.52 -18.64
CA LEU A 99 2.51 -25.98 -17.54
C LEU A 99 1.07 -25.70 -17.97
N LEU A 100 0.87 -25.31 -19.24
CA LEU A 100 -0.45 -25.18 -19.86
C LEU A 100 -1.12 -26.56 -20.01
N ASP A 101 -0.38 -27.57 -20.48
CA ASP A 101 -0.84 -28.97 -20.54
C ASP A 101 -1.29 -29.47 -19.15
N ALA A 102 -0.51 -29.15 -18.11
CA ALA A 102 -0.86 -29.50 -16.75
C ALA A 102 -2.14 -28.80 -16.30
N ALA A 103 -2.32 -27.52 -16.64
CA ALA A 103 -3.54 -26.78 -16.31
C ALA A 103 -4.77 -27.33 -17.06
N ASP A 104 -4.63 -27.69 -18.34
CA ASP A 104 -5.68 -28.34 -19.14
C ASP A 104 -6.09 -29.67 -18.51
N SER A 105 -5.13 -30.54 -18.19
CA SER A 105 -5.40 -31.86 -17.57
C SER A 105 -6.07 -31.75 -16.19
N LEU A 106 -5.73 -30.71 -15.42
CA LEU A 106 -6.33 -30.44 -14.10
C LEU A 106 -7.66 -29.68 -14.20
N ARG A 107 -8.06 -29.27 -15.41
CA ARG A 107 -9.20 -28.38 -15.68
C ARG A 107 -9.15 -27.13 -14.80
N LEU A 108 -8.01 -26.45 -14.81
CA LEU A 108 -7.82 -25.15 -14.16
C LEU A 108 -7.93 -24.05 -15.21
N ARG A 109 -8.67 -22.98 -14.90
CA ARG A 109 -8.76 -21.80 -15.76
C ARG A 109 -7.61 -20.85 -15.42
N LEU A 110 -6.76 -20.55 -16.39
CA LEU A 110 -5.66 -19.61 -16.24
C LEU A 110 -6.11 -18.22 -16.69
N PHE A 111 -6.07 -17.28 -15.75
CA PHE A 111 -6.27 -15.85 -15.98
C PHE A 111 -4.88 -15.23 -16.13
N GLN A 112 -4.47 -14.99 -17.38
CA GLN A 112 -3.10 -14.59 -17.69
C GLN A 112 -3.00 -13.09 -17.92
N ASP A 113 -2.29 -12.39 -17.03
CA ASP A 113 -2.08 -10.95 -17.13
C ASP A 113 -0.96 -10.63 -18.15
N LEU A 114 -1.27 -9.74 -19.10
CA LEU A 114 -0.26 -9.03 -19.89
C LEU A 114 0.63 -8.18 -18.96
N PRO A 115 1.87 -7.86 -19.36
CA PRO A 115 2.78 -7.03 -18.56
C PRO A 115 2.37 -5.54 -18.60
N ALA A 116 1.14 -5.24 -18.17
CA ALA A 116 0.51 -3.92 -18.19
C ALA A 116 0.00 -3.57 -16.79
N ALA A 117 0.91 -3.47 -15.82
CA ALA A 117 0.56 -3.19 -14.43
C ALA A 117 0.98 -1.78 -14.03
N TYR A 118 0.09 -1.05 -13.34
CA TYR A 118 0.38 0.25 -12.73
C TYR A 118 0.79 1.37 -13.69
N LEU A 119 0.25 1.35 -14.91
CA LEU A 119 0.56 2.35 -15.92
C LEU A 119 -0.37 3.56 -15.78
N SER A 120 0.21 4.76 -15.85
CA SER A 120 -0.54 5.98 -16.14
C SER A 120 -1.08 5.96 -17.59
N ALA A 121 -2.00 6.88 -17.91
CA ALA A 121 -2.53 7.00 -19.27
C ALA A 121 -1.44 7.32 -20.32
N GLY A 122 -0.41 8.07 -19.93
CA GLY A 122 0.74 8.39 -20.81
C GLY A 122 1.61 7.17 -21.07
N GLU A 123 2.05 6.49 -20.00
CA GLU A 123 2.88 5.28 -20.09
C GLU A 123 2.16 4.15 -20.83
N LEU A 124 0.84 4.01 -20.65
CA LEU A 124 0.06 3.02 -21.40
C LEU A 124 0.15 3.29 -22.90
N ALA A 125 0.04 4.55 -23.34
CA ALA A 125 0.13 4.89 -24.76
C ALA A 125 1.48 4.50 -25.37
N GLU A 126 2.56 4.65 -24.62
CA GLU A 126 3.91 4.23 -25.04
C GLU A 126 4.07 2.70 -25.02
N ALA A 127 3.43 2.00 -24.06
CA ALA A 127 3.50 0.56 -23.92
C ALA A 127 2.61 -0.21 -24.92
N LEU A 128 1.60 0.43 -25.50
CA LEU A 128 0.59 -0.22 -26.36
C LEU A 128 1.17 -1.10 -27.47
N PRO A 129 2.18 -0.69 -28.25
CA PRO A 129 2.78 -1.54 -29.28
C PRO A 129 3.35 -2.85 -28.71
N GLY A 130 4.01 -2.79 -27.55
CA GLY A 130 4.54 -3.97 -26.85
C GLY A 130 3.43 -4.88 -26.32
N LEU A 131 2.36 -4.29 -25.77
CA LEU A 131 1.20 -5.04 -25.27
C LEU A 131 0.45 -5.76 -26.40
N ARG A 132 0.31 -5.14 -27.57
CA ARG A 132 -0.25 -5.76 -28.78
C ARG A 132 0.53 -7.03 -29.18
N TRP A 133 1.85 -6.97 -29.12
CA TRP A 133 2.72 -8.10 -29.44
C TRP A 133 2.64 -9.25 -28.40
N GLU A 134 2.59 -8.93 -27.10
CA GLU A 134 2.37 -9.93 -26.05
C GLU A 134 0.98 -10.58 -26.14
N LEU A 135 -0.05 -9.80 -26.49
CA LEU A 135 -1.41 -10.30 -26.71
C LEU A 135 -1.45 -11.34 -27.85
N GLU A 136 -0.86 -11.04 -29.00
CA GLU A 136 -0.80 -11.98 -30.13
C GLU A 136 -0.16 -13.32 -29.75
N ARG A 137 0.95 -13.27 -28.99
CA ARG A 137 1.60 -14.49 -28.48
C ARG A 137 0.72 -15.26 -27.50
N ALA A 138 0.01 -14.56 -26.62
CA ALA A 138 -0.93 -15.19 -25.69
C ALA A 138 -2.10 -15.87 -26.44
N LEU A 139 -2.63 -15.24 -27.50
CA LEU A 139 -3.69 -15.81 -28.33
C LEU A 139 -3.23 -17.07 -29.07
N LEU A 140 -1.97 -17.12 -29.53
CA LEU A 140 -1.40 -18.34 -30.13
C LEU A 140 -1.36 -19.51 -29.14
N ALA A 141 -1.03 -19.25 -27.87
CA ALA A 141 -1.10 -20.26 -26.81
C ALA A 141 -2.56 -20.69 -26.51
N ALA A 142 -3.48 -19.72 -26.45
CA ALA A 142 -4.89 -19.96 -26.18
C ALA A 142 -5.60 -20.83 -27.24
N ARG A 143 -5.11 -20.82 -28.49
CA ARG A 143 -5.59 -21.71 -29.57
C ARG A 143 -5.35 -23.18 -29.27
N ARG A 144 -4.22 -23.49 -28.61
CA ARG A 144 -3.82 -24.86 -28.26
C ARG A 144 -4.28 -25.27 -26.87
N HIS A 145 -4.42 -24.32 -25.95
CA HIS A 145 -4.70 -24.57 -24.55
C HIS A 145 -5.99 -23.86 -24.11
N PRO A 146 -7.10 -24.57 -23.95
CA PRO A 146 -8.36 -23.97 -23.51
C PRO A 146 -8.29 -23.39 -22.09
N SER A 147 -7.40 -23.89 -21.22
CA SER A 147 -7.13 -23.28 -19.91
C SER A 147 -6.62 -21.85 -20.01
N ALA A 148 -5.96 -21.47 -21.11
CA ALA A 148 -5.25 -20.19 -21.30
C ALA A 148 -6.10 -19.08 -21.94
N ARG A 149 -7.42 -19.26 -22.03
CA ARG A 149 -8.33 -18.35 -22.77
C ARG A 149 -8.80 -17.11 -22.01
N HIS A 150 -8.36 -16.87 -20.77
CA HIS A 150 -8.68 -15.65 -20.03
C HIS A 150 -7.47 -14.73 -20.00
N LEU A 151 -7.57 -13.54 -20.62
CA LEU A 151 -6.45 -12.63 -20.84
C LEU A 151 -6.67 -11.29 -20.13
N GLY A 152 -5.78 -10.96 -19.20
CA GLY A 152 -5.78 -9.70 -18.46
C GLY A 152 -5.06 -8.63 -19.26
N LEU A 153 -5.79 -7.63 -19.75
CA LEU A 153 -5.24 -6.59 -20.61
C LEU A 153 -4.48 -5.51 -19.83
N LEU A 154 -4.89 -5.28 -18.58
CA LEU A 154 -4.40 -4.22 -17.72
C LEU A 154 -4.65 -4.56 -16.25
N SER A 155 -3.73 -4.21 -15.36
CA SER A 155 -3.89 -4.42 -13.92
C SER A 155 -3.48 -3.18 -13.12
N ARG A 156 -4.35 -2.72 -12.22
CA ARG A 156 -4.02 -1.66 -11.24
C ARG A 156 -3.55 -0.34 -11.86
N SER A 157 -4.04 -0.02 -13.06
CA SER A 157 -3.70 1.19 -13.84
C SER A 157 -4.85 2.21 -13.81
N ASP A 158 -4.63 3.42 -14.36
CA ASP A 158 -5.62 4.53 -14.31
C ASP A 158 -6.86 4.31 -15.19
N THR A 159 -7.83 3.52 -14.74
CA THR A 159 -9.09 3.31 -15.47
C THR A 159 -10.10 4.45 -15.30
N SER A 160 -9.73 5.54 -14.61
CA SER A 160 -10.58 6.74 -14.52
C SER A 160 -10.49 7.65 -15.76
N VAL A 161 -9.55 7.36 -16.67
CA VAL A 161 -9.26 8.16 -17.86
C VAL A 161 -9.86 7.52 -19.12
N PRO A 162 -10.73 8.21 -19.88
CA PRO A 162 -11.40 7.64 -21.06
C PRO A 162 -10.46 7.05 -22.12
N ARG A 163 -9.30 7.68 -22.36
CA ARG A 163 -8.31 7.20 -23.33
C ARG A 163 -7.74 5.83 -22.98
N VAL A 164 -7.64 5.50 -21.69
CA VAL A 164 -7.25 4.15 -21.24
C VAL A 164 -8.30 3.12 -21.63
N CYS A 165 -9.59 3.51 -21.56
CA CYS A 165 -10.70 2.64 -21.93
C CYS A 165 -10.77 2.37 -23.43
N GLU A 166 -10.44 3.37 -24.26
CA GLU A 166 -10.31 3.19 -25.71
C GLU A 166 -9.21 2.18 -26.06
N ALA A 167 -8.05 2.30 -25.42
CA ALA A 167 -6.94 1.37 -25.60
C ALA A 167 -7.29 -0.06 -25.16
N LEU A 168 -8.01 -0.20 -24.03
CA LEU A 168 -8.52 -1.49 -23.56
C LEU A 168 -9.52 -2.10 -24.54
N ALA A 169 -10.47 -1.31 -25.03
CA ALA A 169 -11.48 -1.76 -25.99
C ALA A 169 -10.83 -2.21 -27.30
N GLU A 170 -9.78 -1.50 -27.75
CA GLU A 170 -9.00 -1.89 -28.93
C GLU A 170 -8.33 -3.27 -28.75
N LEU A 171 -7.64 -3.47 -27.62
CA LEU A 171 -7.00 -4.75 -27.30
C LEU A 171 -8.03 -5.88 -27.14
N SER A 172 -9.20 -5.58 -26.55
CA SER A 172 -10.28 -6.55 -26.38
C SER A 172 -10.88 -6.97 -27.72
N ALA A 173 -11.21 -6.02 -28.59
CA ALA A 173 -11.74 -6.28 -29.92
C ALA A 173 -10.76 -7.14 -30.75
N ARG A 174 -9.46 -6.88 -30.62
CA ARG A 174 -8.42 -7.66 -31.28
C ARG A 174 -8.33 -9.10 -30.78
N ALA A 175 -8.50 -9.30 -29.46
CA ALA A 175 -8.56 -10.64 -28.87
C ALA A 175 -9.79 -11.43 -29.34
N GLU A 176 -10.93 -10.76 -29.51
CA GLU A 176 -12.15 -11.35 -30.05
C GLU A 176 -11.99 -11.72 -31.53
N GLU A 177 -11.44 -10.83 -32.36
CA GLU A 177 -11.26 -11.04 -33.80
C GLU A 177 -10.23 -12.14 -34.11
N GLN A 178 -9.12 -12.17 -33.38
CA GLN A 178 -7.97 -13.02 -33.69
C GLN A 178 -7.86 -14.27 -32.79
N GLY A 179 -8.58 -14.29 -31.68
CA GLY A 179 -8.56 -15.38 -30.71
C GLY A 179 -9.40 -16.59 -31.13
N PRO A 180 -9.14 -17.77 -30.54
CA PRO A 180 -10.05 -18.89 -30.66
C PRO A 180 -11.38 -18.59 -29.94
N SER A 181 -12.42 -19.38 -30.26
CA SER A 181 -13.71 -19.27 -29.58
C SER A 181 -13.58 -19.45 -28.06
N GLY A 182 -14.29 -18.60 -27.31
CA GLY A 182 -14.28 -18.61 -25.85
C GLY A 182 -13.10 -17.91 -25.19
N VAL A 183 -12.28 -17.17 -25.94
CA VAL A 183 -11.40 -16.15 -25.33
C VAL A 183 -12.25 -15.13 -24.60
N ARG A 184 -11.81 -14.77 -23.39
CA ARG A 184 -12.38 -13.69 -22.60
C ARG A 184 -11.28 -12.74 -22.14
N THR A 185 -11.51 -11.45 -22.27
CA THR A 185 -10.62 -10.42 -21.77
C THR A 185 -11.08 -9.88 -20.43
N TYR A 186 -10.16 -9.40 -19.63
CA TYR A 186 -10.48 -8.71 -18.39
C TYR A 186 -9.47 -7.60 -18.10
N TYR A 187 -9.83 -6.70 -17.20
CA TYR A 187 -8.87 -5.78 -16.59
C TYR A 187 -9.12 -5.71 -15.08
N GLU A 188 -8.11 -5.31 -14.33
CA GLU A 188 -8.23 -5.05 -12.90
C GLU A 188 -8.14 -3.55 -12.62
N THR A 189 -9.12 -3.00 -11.90
CA THR A 189 -9.16 -1.59 -11.53
C THR A 189 -9.08 -1.40 -10.01
N PRO A 190 -8.32 -0.39 -9.54
CA PRO A 190 -8.39 0.10 -8.17
C PRO A 190 -9.44 1.21 -7.99
N PHE A 191 -10.11 1.68 -9.05
CA PHE A 191 -11.09 2.77 -9.01
C PHE A 191 -12.51 2.20 -8.88
N ILE A 192 -13.20 2.53 -7.79
CA ILE A 192 -14.52 1.96 -7.49
C ILE A 192 -15.64 2.80 -8.10
N GLU A 193 -15.74 4.07 -7.73
CA GLU A 193 -16.75 4.98 -8.26
C GLU A 193 -16.33 5.55 -9.62
N ASP A 194 -15.03 5.79 -9.81
CA ASP A 194 -14.51 6.58 -10.94
C ASP A 194 -14.02 5.73 -12.13
N ASP A 195 -14.10 4.39 -12.07
CA ASP A 195 -13.76 3.54 -13.22
C ASP A 195 -14.64 3.84 -14.45
N ARG A 196 -14.04 4.30 -15.54
CA ARG A 196 -14.74 4.61 -16.79
C ARG A 196 -14.66 3.50 -17.82
N CYS A 197 -13.91 2.44 -17.54
CA CYS A 197 -13.61 1.39 -18.52
C CYS A 197 -14.56 0.20 -18.41
N THR A 198 -15.65 0.31 -17.63
CA THR A 198 -16.70 -0.71 -17.60
C THR A 198 -17.23 -0.90 -19.03
N GLY A 199 -17.23 -2.15 -19.52
CA GLY A 199 -17.60 -2.46 -20.90
C GLY A 199 -16.45 -2.51 -21.91
N ALA A 200 -15.24 -2.05 -21.55
CA ALA A 200 -14.07 -2.12 -22.46
C ALA A 200 -13.46 -3.54 -22.58
N ALA A 201 -13.87 -4.46 -21.71
CA ALA A 201 -13.47 -5.87 -21.69
C ALA A 201 -14.64 -6.74 -21.20
N ASP A 202 -14.53 -8.07 -21.31
CA ASP A 202 -15.60 -9.00 -20.93
C ASP A 202 -15.84 -9.07 -19.41
N LEU A 203 -14.83 -8.76 -18.60
CA LEU A 203 -14.87 -8.86 -17.14
C LEU A 203 -14.05 -7.75 -16.46
N THR A 204 -14.66 -7.08 -15.49
CA THR A 204 -13.96 -6.15 -14.60
C THR A 204 -13.57 -6.86 -13.30
N LEU A 205 -12.30 -6.79 -12.91
CA LEU A 205 -11.82 -7.28 -11.63
C LEU A 205 -11.55 -6.11 -10.68
N LEU A 206 -12.09 -6.16 -9.47
CA LEU A 206 -11.85 -5.14 -8.44
C LEU A 206 -10.65 -5.56 -7.59
N ASP A 207 -9.69 -4.66 -7.40
CA ASP A 207 -8.63 -4.87 -6.41
C ASP A 207 -9.19 -4.65 -5.01
N ALA A 208 -9.29 -5.73 -4.23
CA ALA A 208 -9.78 -5.69 -2.86
C ALA A 208 -8.66 -5.99 -1.84
N LEU A 209 -7.40 -5.90 -2.27
CA LEU A 209 -6.25 -6.17 -1.42
C LEU A 209 -6.16 -5.14 -0.28
N ASN A 210 -5.98 -5.62 0.95
CA ASN A 210 -5.91 -4.82 2.18
C ASN A 210 -7.19 -4.03 2.56
N HIS A 211 -8.30 -4.19 1.84
CA HIS A 211 -9.55 -3.51 2.19
C HIS A 211 -10.29 -4.20 3.34
N GLU A 212 -10.77 -3.42 4.31
CA GLU A 212 -11.49 -3.94 5.50
C GLU A 212 -12.86 -4.53 5.18
N GLN A 213 -13.49 -4.11 4.08
CA GLN A 213 -14.84 -4.52 3.67
C GLN A 213 -14.93 -4.73 2.15
N PRO A 214 -14.33 -5.80 1.61
CA PRO A 214 -14.31 -6.09 0.17
C PRO A 214 -15.71 -6.19 -0.46
N GLN A 215 -16.70 -6.70 0.29
CA GLN A 215 -18.09 -6.75 -0.16
C GLN A 215 -18.74 -5.37 -0.31
N ALA A 216 -18.27 -4.35 0.43
CA ALA A 216 -18.75 -2.99 0.29
C ALA A 216 -18.21 -2.33 -0.98
N LEU A 217 -16.97 -2.65 -1.39
CA LEU A 217 -16.39 -2.20 -2.66
C LEU A 217 -17.22 -2.68 -3.84
N LEU A 218 -17.51 -3.99 -3.90
CA LEU A 218 -18.31 -4.56 -4.98
C LEU A 218 -19.70 -3.92 -5.07
N ARG A 219 -20.30 -3.62 -3.92
CA ARG A 219 -21.60 -2.93 -3.86
C ARG A 219 -21.52 -1.50 -4.40
N ARG A 220 -20.54 -0.73 -3.93
CA ARG A 220 -20.29 0.65 -4.35
C ARG A 220 -20.03 0.74 -5.86
N TRP A 221 -19.14 -0.12 -6.38
CA TRP A 221 -18.86 -0.19 -7.82
C TRP A 221 -20.14 -0.43 -8.62
N ARG A 222 -20.98 -1.39 -8.22
CA ARG A 222 -22.24 -1.67 -8.93
C ARG A 222 -23.23 -0.51 -8.86
N GLN A 223 -23.43 0.07 -7.67
CA GLN A 223 -24.32 1.22 -7.48
C GLN A 223 -23.95 2.37 -8.43
N ALA A 224 -22.65 2.68 -8.50
CA ALA A 224 -22.13 3.74 -9.35
C ALA A 224 -22.27 3.45 -10.87
N ARG A 225 -22.73 2.26 -11.29
CA ARG A 225 -23.01 1.93 -12.69
C ARG A 225 -24.49 1.77 -13.00
N THR A 226 -25.33 1.65 -11.97
CA THR A 226 -26.78 1.57 -12.13
C THR A 226 -27.48 2.90 -11.99
N ASP A 227 -26.88 3.87 -11.27
CA ASP A 227 -27.42 5.23 -11.16
C ASP A 227 -27.51 5.96 -12.52
N THR A 228 -26.82 5.45 -13.55
CA THR A 228 -26.88 5.92 -14.94
C THR A 228 -28.01 5.29 -15.77
N THR A 229 -28.76 4.31 -15.25
CA THR A 229 -29.87 3.64 -15.96
C THR A 229 -31.25 4.16 -15.53
N ALA A 230 -32.22 4.10 -16.44
CA ALA A 230 -33.50 4.83 -16.40
C ALA A 230 -34.25 4.83 -15.05
N PRO A 231 -34.94 5.94 -14.69
CA PRO A 231 -35.70 6.04 -13.44
C PRO A 231 -36.81 4.98 -13.38
N GLY A 232 -36.72 4.05 -12.42
CA GLY A 232 -37.73 3.04 -12.13
C GLY A 232 -37.25 1.57 -12.16
N ALA A 233 -36.05 1.28 -12.69
CA ALA A 233 -35.47 -0.06 -12.64
C ALA A 233 -34.79 -0.32 -11.29
N THR A 234 -35.01 -1.50 -10.68
CA THR A 234 -34.27 -1.88 -9.47
C THR A 234 -32.85 -2.34 -9.84
N LEU A 235 -31.90 -2.19 -8.91
CA LEU A 235 -30.50 -2.64 -9.08
C LEU A 235 -30.43 -4.11 -9.53
N ALA A 236 -31.31 -4.95 -9.02
CA ALA A 236 -31.37 -6.37 -9.36
C ALA A 236 -31.86 -6.59 -10.80
N ASP A 237 -32.86 -5.85 -11.25
CA ASP A 237 -33.42 -5.97 -12.61
C ASP A 237 -32.41 -5.49 -13.68
N THR A 238 -31.70 -4.38 -13.41
CA THR A 238 -30.64 -3.88 -14.29
C THR A 238 -29.48 -4.87 -14.38
N LEU A 239 -29.01 -5.44 -13.26
CA LEU A 239 -27.90 -6.39 -13.25
C LEU A 239 -28.26 -7.76 -13.85
N ALA A 240 -29.54 -8.16 -13.81
CA ALA A 240 -30.00 -9.43 -14.40
C ALA A 240 -30.05 -9.39 -15.94
N THR A 241 -30.25 -8.20 -16.51
CA THR A 241 -30.34 -7.98 -17.97
C THR A 241 -29.10 -7.34 -18.57
N ALA A 242 -28.18 -6.87 -17.73
CA ALA A 242 -26.94 -6.26 -18.17
C ALA A 242 -26.05 -7.27 -18.93
N PRO A 243 -25.30 -6.80 -19.96
CA PRO A 243 -24.32 -7.64 -20.64
C PRO A 243 -23.28 -8.20 -19.65
N ASP A 244 -22.66 -9.33 -20.00
CA ASP A 244 -21.64 -10.01 -19.19
C ASP A 244 -20.53 -9.04 -18.71
N SER A 245 -20.27 -7.97 -19.46
CA SER A 245 -19.33 -6.90 -19.14
C SER A 245 -19.68 -6.04 -17.91
N VAL A 246 -20.89 -6.18 -17.34
CA VAL A 246 -21.29 -5.57 -16.05
C VAL A 246 -21.08 -6.54 -14.87
N ARG A 247 -20.65 -7.78 -15.14
CA ARG A 247 -20.25 -8.71 -14.08
C ARG A 247 -18.85 -8.36 -13.61
N ALA A 248 -18.74 -7.98 -12.34
CA ALA A 248 -17.46 -7.77 -11.67
C ALA A 248 -16.99 -9.02 -10.90
N GLY A 249 -15.68 -9.23 -10.87
CA GLY A 249 -14.99 -10.17 -9.98
C GLY A 249 -14.11 -9.46 -8.95
N ILE A 250 -13.51 -10.21 -8.03
CA ILE A 250 -12.48 -9.72 -7.10
C ILE A 250 -11.12 -10.22 -7.60
N GLY A 251 -10.29 -9.30 -8.09
CA GLY A 251 -8.98 -9.57 -8.70
C GLY A 251 -7.89 -9.96 -7.71
N ALA A 252 -7.98 -9.44 -6.49
CA ALA A 252 -7.10 -9.78 -5.38
C ALA A 252 -7.83 -9.56 -4.05
N LEU A 253 -7.88 -10.60 -3.22
CA LEU A 253 -8.45 -10.58 -1.87
C LEU A 253 -7.40 -11.05 -0.87
N GLY A 254 -7.11 -10.23 0.14
CA GLY A 254 -6.18 -10.63 1.21
C GLY A 254 -5.71 -9.45 2.04
N THR A 255 -4.94 -9.75 3.07
CA THR A 255 -4.18 -8.76 3.84
C THR A 255 -2.73 -9.21 3.96
N TRP A 256 -1.81 -8.26 4.02
CA TRP A 256 -0.41 -8.56 4.24
C TRP A 256 -0.17 -9.11 5.65
N VAL A 257 0.96 -9.79 5.79
CA VAL A 257 1.37 -10.47 7.00
C VAL A 257 2.77 -10.02 7.42
N ASP A 258 2.96 -9.80 8.70
CA ASP A 258 4.27 -9.77 9.35
C ASP A 258 4.55 -11.17 9.92
N PRO A 259 5.53 -11.92 9.38
CA PRO A 259 5.82 -13.28 9.83
C PRO A 259 6.30 -13.34 11.28
N ASN A 260 6.74 -12.22 11.85
CA ASN A 260 7.22 -12.13 13.23
C ASN A 260 6.12 -11.75 14.23
N THR A 261 4.91 -11.46 13.75
CA THR A 261 3.77 -11.07 14.59
C THR A 261 2.83 -12.26 14.78
N GLU A 262 2.43 -12.53 16.02
CA GLU A 262 1.52 -13.62 16.39
C GLU A 262 0.22 -13.11 17.01
N GLY A 263 -0.84 -13.94 16.98
CA GLY A 263 -2.12 -13.67 17.65
C GLY A 263 -3.21 -13.08 16.75
N LEU A 264 -4.47 -13.41 17.00
CA LEU A 264 -5.59 -13.05 16.11
C LEU A 264 -5.94 -11.57 16.08
N ARG A 265 -5.74 -10.88 17.21
CA ARG A 265 -5.99 -9.43 17.31
C ARG A 265 -4.78 -8.61 16.86
N ALA A 266 -3.66 -9.26 16.58
CA ALA A 266 -2.46 -8.62 16.10
C ALA A 266 -2.63 -8.29 14.61
N PRO A 267 -2.64 -7.00 14.22
CA PRO A 267 -2.73 -6.63 12.82
C PRO A 267 -1.62 -7.31 12.03
N HIS A 268 -1.96 -7.89 10.90
CA HIS A 268 -1.02 -8.53 10.00
C HIS A 268 -0.34 -9.79 10.57
N SER A 269 -0.79 -10.41 11.65
CA SER A 269 -0.31 -11.75 11.97
C SER A 269 -0.83 -12.81 10.97
N PRO A 270 -0.18 -13.99 10.83
CA PRO A 270 -0.72 -15.10 10.05
C PRO A 270 -2.14 -15.53 10.48
N ALA A 271 -2.46 -15.39 11.78
CA ALA A 271 -3.78 -15.71 12.31
C ALA A 271 -4.83 -14.64 11.93
N SER A 272 -4.45 -13.36 11.98
CA SER A 272 -5.32 -12.25 11.54
C SER A 272 -5.66 -12.35 10.05
N GLN A 273 -4.70 -12.80 9.22
CA GLN A 273 -4.94 -13.09 7.81
C GLN A 273 -5.95 -14.22 7.62
N ALA A 274 -5.84 -15.30 8.40
CA ALA A 274 -6.83 -16.38 8.37
C ALA A 274 -8.22 -15.88 8.74
N ARG A 275 -8.32 -15.05 9.79
CA ARG A 275 -9.57 -14.42 10.22
C ARG A 275 -10.16 -13.49 9.17
N TYR A 276 -9.31 -12.78 8.43
CA TYR A 276 -9.73 -11.94 7.31
C TYR A 276 -10.44 -12.78 6.23
N PHE A 277 -9.83 -13.87 5.76
CA PHE A 277 -10.48 -14.75 4.79
C PHE A 277 -11.75 -15.39 5.34
N GLU A 278 -11.74 -15.82 6.60
CA GLU A 278 -12.89 -16.43 7.26
C GLU A 278 -14.09 -15.48 7.36
N LYS A 279 -13.83 -14.19 7.55
CA LYS A 279 -14.86 -13.14 7.61
C LYS A 279 -15.42 -12.79 6.23
N HIS A 280 -14.57 -12.68 5.22
CA HIS A 280 -14.94 -12.06 3.95
C HIS A 280 -15.23 -13.05 2.81
N LEU A 281 -14.47 -14.14 2.73
CA LEU A 281 -14.58 -15.10 1.64
C LEU A 281 -15.95 -15.80 1.60
N PRO A 282 -16.57 -16.21 2.72
CA PRO A 282 -17.92 -16.79 2.68
C PRO A 282 -18.98 -15.84 2.14
N LEU A 283 -18.86 -14.53 2.43
CA LEU A 283 -19.82 -13.53 1.97
C LEU A 283 -19.73 -13.31 0.45
N LEU A 284 -18.51 -13.39 -0.09
CA LEU A 284 -18.26 -13.27 -1.53
C LEU A 284 -18.57 -14.56 -2.29
N LEU A 285 -18.46 -15.72 -1.65
CA LEU A 285 -18.73 -17.03 -2.26
C LEU A 285 -20.17 -17.52 -2.10
N ARG A 286 -21.08 -16.74 -1.52
CA ARG A 286 -22.48 -17.16 -1.33
C ARG A 286 -23.16 -17.41 -2.68
N ASP A 287 -23.68 -18.62 -2.83
CA ASP A 287 -24.51 -18.99 -3.97
C ASP A 287 -25.81 -18.17 -3.97
N SER A 288 -26.13 -17.52 -5.10
CA SER A 288 -27.37 -16.75 -5.25
C SER A 288 -28.60 -17.63 -5.06
N ALA A 289 -28.50 -18.90 -5.47
CA ALA A 289 -29.60 -19.87 -5.41
C ALA A 289 -30.09 -20.10 -3.97
N ARG A 290 -29.19 -20.25 -2.98
CA ARG A 290 -29.59 -20.40 -1.56
C ARG A 290 -30.15 -19.12 -0.95
N ALA A 291 -29.67 -17.95 -1.38
CA ALA A 291 -30.18 -16.67 -0.92
C ALA A 291 -31.63 -16.44 -1.38
N GLN A 292 -31.97 -16.89 -2.60
CA GLN A 292 -33.34 -16.83 -3.12
C GLN A 292 -34.28 -17.82 -2.44
N THR A 293 -33.83 -19.05 -2.12
CA THR A 293 -34.69 -20.04 -1.43
C THR A 293 -34.98 -19.66 0.03
N ALA A 294 -34.03 -19.04 0.73
CA ALA A 294 -34.21 -18.61 2.13
C ALA A 294 -35.07 -17.34 2.29
N GLY A 295 -35.22 -16.54 1.23
CA GLY A 295 -36.02 -15.30 1.23
C GLY A 295 -37.52 -15.48 0.93
N SER A 296 -37.98 -16.70 0.66
CA SER A 296 -39.33 -16.96 0.11
C SER A 296 -40.40 -17.36 1.14
N ILE A 297 -40.19 -17.10 2.43
CA ILE A 297 -41.15 -17.50 3.50
C ILE A 297 -42.01 -16.31 3.99
N LEU A 298 -41.68 -15.06 3.64
CA LEU A 298 -42.49 -13.88 4.00
C LEU A 298 -42.78 -13.01 2.76
N PRO A 299 -44.04 -12.88 2.32
CA PRO A 299 -44.40 -11.97 1.24
C PRO A 299 -44.22 -10.53 1.73
N GLY A 300 -43.22 -9.81 1.19
CA GLY A 300 -43.03 -8.37 1.43
C GLY A 300 -41.62 -7.91 1.80
N THR A 301 -40.67 -8.80 2.07
CA THR A 301 -39.26 -8.41 2.34
C THR A 301 -38.33 -8.99 1.28
N ARG A 302 -38.35 -8.37 0.09
CA ARG A 302 -37.36 -8.63 -0.96
C ARG A 302 -36.01 -8.12 -0.41
N THR A 303 -35.23 -9.01 0.19
CA THR A 303 -33.86 -8.67 0.59
C THR A 303 -33.06 -8.44 -0.68
N ASP A 304 -32.53 -7.22 -0.82
CA ASP A 304 -31.62 -6.79 -1.90
C ASP A 304 -30.33 -7.63 -1.88
N SER A 305 -30.44 -8.89 -2.25
CA SER A 305 -29.31 -9.80 -2.39
C SER A 305 -28.66 -9.51 -3.74
N LEU A 306 -27.61 -8.68 -3.68
CA LEU A 306 -26.73 -8.42 -4.80
C LEU A 306 -26.23 -9.74 -5.41
N PRO A 307 -26.12 -9.86 -6.74
CA PRO A 307 -25.59 -11.06 -7.37
C PRO A 307 -24.14 -11.31 -6.89
N PRO A 308 -23.66 -12.55 -6.80
CA PRO A 308 -22.28 -12.81 -6.42
C PRO A 308 -21.31 -12.26 -7.48
N PRO A 309 -20.03 -12.06 -7.13
CA PRO A 309 -18.99 -11.77 -8.11
C PRO A 309 -18.83 -12.94 -9.10
N ALA A 310 -18.26 -12.69 -10.28
CA ALA A 310 -17.98 -13.75 -11.26
C ALA A 310 -16.85 -14.70 -10.79
N VAL A 311 -15.84 -14.15 -10.13
CA VAL A 311 -14.65 -14.85 -9.62
C VAL A 311 -14.10 -14.14 -8.39
N VAL A 312 -13.47 -14.87 -7.48
CA VAL A 312 -12.78 -14.32 -6.31
C VAL A 312 -11.39 -14.91 -6.20
N PHE A 313 -10.34 -14.09 -6.38
CA PHE A 313 -8.95 -14.51 -6.26
C PHE A 313 -8.37 -14.22 -4.88
N ALA A 314 -8.01 -15.25 -4.12
CA ALA A 314 -7.21 -15.08 -2.92
C ALA A 314 -5.75 -14.70 -3.29
N TYR A 315 -5.28 -13.56 -2.80
CA TYR A 315 -3.93 -13.06 -3.01
C TYR A 315 -3.06 -13.40 -1.80
N ARG A 316 -2.05 -14.28 -1.92
CA ARG A 316 -1.64 -15.08 -3.09
C ARG A 316 -1.21 -16.48 -2.65
N TRP A 317 -1.02 -17.44 -3.57
CA TRP A 317 -0.72 -18.84 -3.21
C TRP A 317 0.55 -19.01 -2.37
N ARG A 318 1.62 -18.29 -2.73
CA ARG A 318 2.93 -18.32 -2.06
C ARG A 318 3.53 -16.92 -2.05
N ASP A 319 4.31 -16.60 -1.03
CA ASP A 319 5.17 -15.42 -1.06
C ASP A 319 6.14 -15.46 -2.24
N ALA A 320 6.41 -14.29 -2.81
CA ALA A 320 7.41 -14.14 -3.84
C ALA A 320 8.80 -14.31 -3.23
N SER A 321 9.68 -14.89 -4.04
CA SER A 321 11.06 -15.13 -3.66
C SER A 321 11.90 -13.99 -4.24
N PRO A 322 12.71 -13.28 -3.44
CA PRO A 322 13.56 -12.18 -3.94
C PRO A 322 14.59 -12.64 -5.00
N ARG A 323 14.76 -13.96 -5.20
CA ARG A 323 15.66 -14.55 -6.20
C ARG A 323 15.03 -14.89 -7.55
N SER A 324 13.70 -14.85 -7.73
CA SER A 324 13.15 -15.00 -9.10
C SER A 324 13.40 -13.76 -9.98
N GLU A 325 13.90 -12.68 -9.38
CA GLU A 325 14.21 -11.39 -10.01
C GLU A 325 15.48 -11.42 -10.88
N ALA A 326 16.52 -12.16 -10.50
CA ALA A 326 17.78 -12.20 -11.26
C ALA A 326 17.74 -13.21 -12.43
N GLY A 327 17.13 -14.39 -12.21
CA GLY A 327 17.18 -15.48 -13.19
C GLY A 327 16.25 -15.28 -14.40
N ALA A 328 15.15 -14.54 -14.26
CA ALA A 328 14.22 -14.30 -15.38
C ALA A 328 14.74 -13.26 -16.38
N ALA A 329 15.53 -12.28 -15.91
CA ALA A 329 16.20 -11.30 -16.78
C ALA A 329 17.40 -11.94 -17.51
N GLU A 330 18.12 -12.86 -16.85
CA GLU A 330 19.31 -13.51 -17.41
C GLU A 330 18.96 -14.60 -18.44
N GLU A 331 17.89 -15.39 -18.22
CA GLU A 331 17.41 -16.38 -19.22
C GLU A 331 16.77 -15.73 -20.45
N ALA A 332 16.20 -14.52 -20.33
CA ALA A 332 15.67 -13.78 -21.49
C ALA A 332 16.77 -13.16 -22.36
N GLY A 333 17.93 -12.82 -21.79
CA GLY A 333 19.08 -12.29 -22.52
C GLY A 333 19.99 -13.36 -23.14
N ALA A 334 19.98 -14.59 -22.62
CA ALA A 334 20.90 -15.64 -23.06
C ALA A 334 20.43 -16.44 -24.30
N ALA A 335 19.16 -16.32 -24.71
CA ALA A 335 18.61 -17.10 -25.82
C ALA A 335 18.60 -16.39 -27.19
N GLU A 336 19.00 -15.11 -27.26
CA GLU A 336 18.89 -14.30 -28.49
C GLU A 336 20.14 -13.45 -28.76
N ALA A 337 21.31 -14.00 -28.45
CA ALA A 337 22.60 -13.46 -28.89
C ALA A 337 23.07 -14.19 -30.16
N ASP A 338 22.29 -14.08 -31.24
CA ASP A 338 22.79 -14.38 -32.58
C ASP A 338 22.35 -13.31 -33.59
N THR A 339 23.31 -12.45 -33.94
CA THR A 339 23.34 -11.58 -35.14
C THR A 339 22.12 -10.70 -35.45
N THR A 340 22.04 -9.53 -34.83
CA THR A 340 21.88 -8.24 -35.55
C THR A 340 22.05 -7.08 -34.58
N GLY A 341 22.91 -6.12 -34.94
CA GLY A 341 23.23 -4.97 -34.11
C GLY A 341 22.05 -4.00 -33.98
N ALA A 342 21.25 -4.20 -32.95
CA ALA A 342 20.44 -3.18 -32.32
C ALA A 342 20.65 -3.36 -30.81
N ALA A 343 21.11 -2.31 -30.12
CA ALA A 343 21.22 -2.34 -28.67
C ALA A 343 19.85 -2.71 -28.08
N PRO A 344 19.74 -3.76 -27.23
CA PRO A 344 18.49 -4.06 -26.59
C PRO A 344 18.17 -2.91 -25.65
N THR A 345 17.11 -2.17 -25.97
CA THR A 345 16.53 -1.18 -25.07
C THR A 345 16.19 -1.88 -23.77
N GLU A 346 16.78 -1.40 -22.68
CA GLU A 346 16.72 -1.89 -21.30
C GLU A 346 15.31 -1.81 -20.66
N THR A 347 14.23 -1.78 -21.47
CA THR A 347 12.90 -1.29 -21.08
C THR A 347 11.80 -2.34 -20.99
N VAL A 348 12.12 -3.58 -20.64
CA VAL A 348 11.11 -4.52 -20.12
C VAL A 348 11.63 -5.11 -18.81
N GLN A 349 11.85 -4.24 -17.81
CA GLN A 349 12.01 -4.67 -16.43
C GLN A 349 10.82 -5.53 -16.05
N ALA A 350 11.09 -6.73 -15.53
CA ALA A 350 10.10 -7.70 -15.11
C ALA A 350 9.15 -7.07 -14.08
N PHE A 351 7.95 -6.67 -14.56
CA PHE A 351 6.84 -6.14 -13.78
C PHE A 351 6.19 -7.23 -12.92
N ALA A 352 6.95 -7.78 -11.97
CA ALA A 352 6.38 -8.62 -10.93
C ALA A 352 5.37 -7.79 -10.13
N LEU A 353 4.21 -8.35 -9.82
CA LEU A 353 3.25 -7.81 -8.85
C LEU A 353 3.85 -7.83 -7.42
N GLU A 354 5.03 -7.25 -7.23
CA GLU A 354 5.76 -7.25 -5.96
C GLU A 354 5.55 -5.95 -5.22
N ASP A 355 5.06 -6.09 -4.00
CA ASP A 355 4.90 -4.98 -3.08
C ASP A 355 6.29 -4.40 -2.75
N PRO A 356 6.57 -3.11 -3.06
CA PRO A 356 7.87 -2.50 -2.86
C PRO A 356 8.27 -2.45 -1.37
N TYR A 357 7.33 -2.65 -0.44
CA TYR A 357 7.62 -2.79 0.99
C TYR A 357 8.06 -4.20 1.39
N GLY A 358 8.21 -5.12 0.43
CA GLY A 358 8.51 -6.53 0.72
C GLY A 358 7.42 -7.21 1.55
N ARG A 359 6.18 -6.67 1.53
CA ARG A 359 5.07 -7.24 2.29
C ARG A 359 4.75 -8.63 1.75
N VAL A 360 4.53 -9.56 2.68
CA VAL A 360 4.19 -10.94 2.38
C VAL A 360 2.69 -11.16 2.49
N TYR A 361 2.11 -11.87 1.53
CA TYR A 361 0.66 -12.09 1.41
C TYR A 361 0.32 -13.57 1.21
N GLY A 362 1.33 -14.41 1.03
CA GLY A 362 1.20 -15.81 0.69
C GLY A 362 0.36 -16.58 1.68
N LEU A 363 -0.52 -17.43 1.17
CA LEU A 363 -1.13 -18.52 1.95
C LEU A 363 -0.04 -19.49 2.44
N HIS A 364 1.03 -19.62 1.67
CA HIS A 364 2.27 -20.28 2.06
C HIS A 364 3.41 -19.26 2.13
N ASP A 365 4.32 -19.47 3.07
CA ASP A 365 5.56 -18.68 3.13
C ASP A 365 6.51 -19.00 1.95
N GLN A 366 7.66 -18.33 1.90
CA GLN A 366 8.69 -18.60 0.89
C GLN A 366 9.23 -20.04 0.96
N GLY A 367 9.34 -20.60 2.18
CA GLY A 367 9.75 -21.98 2.47
C GLY A 367 8.69 -23.04 2.13
N ARG A 368 7.51 -22.62 1.66
CA ARG A 368 6.33 -23.45 1.35
C ARG A 368 5.59 -23.99 2.58
N ALA A 369 5.91 -23.51 3.77
CA ALA A 369 5.12 -23.86 4.95
C ALA A 369 3.73 -23.21 4.84
N PRO A 370 2.64 -23.97 5.04
CA PRO A 370 1.29 -23.43 4.97
C PRO A 370 1.02 -22.55 6.19
N ARG A 371 0.51 -21.34 5.96
CA ARG A 371 -0.01 -20.47 7.02
C ARG A 371 -1.42 -20.87 7.41
N PRO A 372 -1.94 -20.43 8.58
CA PRO A 372 -3.30 -20.75 9.01
C PRO A 372 -4.38 -20.41 7.97
N ALA A 373 -4.17 -19.32 7.21
CA ALA A 373 -5.06 -18.91 6.13
C ALA A 373 -5.24 -19.97 5.02
N THR A 374 -4.22 -20.82 4.76
CA THR A 374 -4.34 -21.92 3.78
C THR A 374 -5.45 -22.90 4.18
N LYS A 375 -5.56 -23.22 5.48
CA LYS A 375 -6.59 -24.15 5.96
C LYS A 375 -7.98 -23.56 5.77
N VAL A 376 -8.16 -22.26 6.04
CA VAL A 376 -9.42 -21.54 5.85
C VAL A 376 -9.83 -21.50 4.39
N VAL A 377 -8.94 -21.03 3.51
CA VAL A 377 -9.24 -20.92 2.07
C VAL A 377 -9.58 -22.30 1.50
N ARG A 378 -8.79 -23.33 1.83
CA ARG A 378 -9.08 -24.71 1.42
C ARG A 378 -10.41 -25.22 1.97
N GLY A 379 -10.70 -24.98 3.25
CA GLY A 379 -11.94 -25.39 3.91
C GLY A 379 -13.17 -24.78 3.24
N LEU A 380 -13.11 -23.49 2.92
CA LEU A 380 -14.17 -22.77 2.23
C LEU A 380 -14.29 -23.18 0.76
N TYR A 381 -13.17 -23.32 0.04
CA TYR A 381 -13.18 -23.73 -1.38
C TYR A 381 -13.57 -25.18 -1.60
N THR A 382 -13.43 -26.05 -0.59
CA THR A 382 -13.90 -27.44 -0.65
C THR A 382 -15.27 -27.64 -0.01
N GLY A 383 -15.87 -26.59 0.57
CA GLY A 383 -17.12 -26.66 1.30
C GLY A 383 -17.05 -27.49 2.60
N ARG A 384 -15.85 -27.77 3.12
CA ARG A 384 -15.66 -28.53 4.37
C ARG A 384 -15.78 -27.66 5.63
N GLN A 385 -15.61 -26.35 5.49
CA GLN A 385 -15.67 -25.41 6.60
C GLN A 385 -16.90 -24.50 6.46
N HIS A 386 -17.75 -24.50 7.49
CA HIS A 386 -18.94 -23.65 7.57
C HIS A 386 -18.99 -22.78 8.83
N VAL A 387 -18.04 -22.98 9.75
CA VAL A 387 -17.95 -22.31 11.07
C VAL A 387 -16.56 -21.69 11.24
N PHE A 388 -16.47 -20.66 12.07
CA PHE A 388 -15.19 -20.04 12.45
C PHE A 388 -14.29 -21.08 13.15
N ALA A 389 -13.09 -21.30 12.60
CA ALA A 389 -12.16 -22.35 13.00
C ALA A 389 -11.15 -21.91 14.08
N PHE A 390 -11.12 -20.63 14.48
CA PHE A 390 -10.19 -20.15 15.49
C PHE A 390 -10.90 -19.48 16.67
N ASP A 391 -10.47 -19.85 17.89
CA ASP A 391 -10.86 -19.19 19.14
C ASP A 391 -10.51 -17.71 19.13
N ALA A 392 -11.16 -16.87 19.93
CA ALA A 392 -10.84 -15.45 20.05
C ALA A 392 -9.42 -15.26 20.63
N GLY A 393 -8.40 -15.27 19.78
CA GLY A 393 -7.00 -15.28 20.20
C GLY A 393 -6.60 -14.09 21.06
N SER A 394 -5.41 -14.22 21.64
CA SER A 394 -4.81 -13.22 22.52
C SER A 394 -4.62 -11.86 21.82
N ALA A 395 -4.65 -10.80 22.63
CA ALA A 395 -4.26 -9.47 22.19
C ALA A 395 -2.78 -9.46 21.80
N PRO A 396 -2.38 -8.72 20.76
CA PRO A 396 -0.98 -8.58 20.39
C PRO A 396 -0.15 -8.09 21.57
N PRO A 397 1.13 -8.49 21.70
CA PRO A 397 2.10 -7.64 22.38
C PRO A 397 2.10 -6.28 21.66
N GLY A 398 1.78 -5.21 22.38
CA GLY A 398 1.70 -3.87 21.79
C GLY A 398 3.02 -3.51 21.12
N ARG A 399 2.97 -2.95 19.89
CA ARG A 399 4.16 -2.36 19.26
C ARG A 399 4.74 -1.32 20.20
N PHE A 400 6.05 -1.33 20.37
CA PHE A 400 6.72 -0.40 21.28
C PHE A 400 6.38 1.04 20.84
N PRO A 401 5.80 1.88 21.72
CA PRO A 401 5.17 3.14 21.32
C PRO A 401 6.20 4.27 21.16
N TRP A 402 7.18 4.07 20.26
CA TRP A 402 8.31 4.99 20.04
C TRP A 402 7.88 6.44 19.78
N LEU A 403 6.80 6.66 19.03
CA LEU A 403 6.30 8.01 18.71
C LEU A 403 5.75 8.72 19.96
N VAL A 404 5.01 7.99 20.79
CA VAL A 404 4.49 8.50 22.06
C VAL A 404 5.64 8.80 23.02
N LEU A 405 6.62 7.91 23.10
CA LEU A 405 7.81 8.10 23.93
C LEU A 405 8.68 9.27 23.44
N ALA A 406 8.82 9.46 22.12
CA ALA A 406 9.51 10.61 21.56
C ALA A 406 8.78 11.91 21.92
N GLY A 407 7.45 11.93 21.81
CA GLY A 407 6.62 13.06 22.25
C GLY A 407 6.82 13.39 23.73
N TRP A 408 6.73 12.39 24.62
CA TRP A 408 6.99 12.57 26.05
C TRP A 408 8.43 12.98 26.35
N GLY A 409 9.40 12.45 25.61
CA GLY A 409 10.81 12.84 25.72
C GLY A 409 11.00 14.33 25.41
N LEU A 410 10.38 14.84 24.35
CA LEU A 410 10.42 16.27 24.00
C LEU A 410 9.76 17.13 25.10
N VAL A 411 8.62 16.69 25.65
CA VAL A 411 7.95 17.37 26.76
C VAL A 411 8.83 17.37 28.02
N ALA A 412 9.48 16.26 28.35
CA ALA A 412 10.37 16.14 29.49
C ALA A 412 11.60 17.06 29.36
N VAL A 413 12.21 17.13 28.16
CA VAL A 413 13.30 18.07 27.87
C VAL A 413 12.83 19.51 28.05
N LEU A 414 11.68 19.88 27.49
CA LEU A 414 11.12 21.22 27.61
C LEU A 414 10.80 21.57 29.07
N GLY A 415 10.21 20.65 29.82
CA GLY A 415 9.92 20.79 31.25
C GLY A 415 11.20 20.96 32.09
N GLY A 416 12.25 20.20 31.78
CA GLY A 416 13.56 20.32 32.42
C GLY A 416 14.22 21.68 32.18
N ILE A 417 14.14 22.21 30.96
CA ILE A 417 14.60 23.57 30.64
C ILE A 417 13.80 24.61 31.43
N TYR A 418 12.47 24.48 31.43
CA TYR A 418 11.59 25.38 32.16
C TYR A 418 11.86 25.38 33.67
N ALA A 419 12.12 24.22 34.27
CA ALA A 419 12.42 24.06 35.68
C ALA A 419 13.81 24.62 36.05
N SER A 420 14.84 24.32 35.26
CA SER A 420 16.23 24.68 35.54
C SER A 420 16.56 26.15 35.27
N ALA A 421 15.87 26.81 34.33
CA ALA A 421 16.16 28.18 33.95
C ALA A 421 15.08 29.16 34.47
N SER A 422 15.27 29.70 35.68
CA SER A 422 14.38 30.74 36.24
C SER A 422 14.19 31.95 35.32
N ARG A 423 15.25 32.33 34.61
CA ARG A 423 15.22 33.39 33.58
C ARG A 423 14.33 33.03 32.40
N PHE A 424 14.30 31.76 31.98
CA PHE A 424 13.43 31.29 30.90
C PHE A 424 11.96 31.40 31.28
N ARG A 425 11.59 31.08 32.53
CA ARG A 425 10.19 31.22 33.01
C ARG A 425 9.68 32.65 32.94
N GLY A 426 10.48 33.60 33.43
CA GLY A 426 10.13 35.02 33.36
C GLY A 426 10.08 35.55 31.93
N LEU A 427 10.98 35.08 31.06
CA LEU A 427 11.03 35.48 29.66
C LEU A 427 9.86 34.92 28.85
N ALA A 428 9.46 33.67 29.08
CA ALA A 428 8.32 33.04 28.42
C ALA A 428 7.00 33.75 28.75
N GLN A 429 6.73 34.03 30.04
CA GLN A 429 5.53 34.77 30.44
C GLN A 429 5.45 36.15 29.77
N ARG A 430 6.56 36.90 29.77
CA ARG A 430 6.63 38.24 29.18
C ARG A 430 6.57 38.21 27.65
N TYR A 431 7.15 37.19 27.02
CA TYR A 431 7.07 36.98 25.58
C TYR A 431 5.63 36.85 25.10
N PHE A 432 4.79 36.09 25.82
CA PHE A 432 3.38 35.94 25.49
C PHE A 432 2.53 37.14 25.93
N ALA A 433 2.92 37.86 26.98
CA ALA A 433 2.14 38.97 27.51
C ALA A 433 2.40 40.33 26.83
N SER A 434 3.56 40.54 26.20
CA SER A 434 3.94 41.87 25.70
C SER A 434 4.57 41.84 24.30
N HIS A 435 3.92 42.54 23.37
CA HIS A 435 4.23 42.50 21.93
C HIS A 435 5.62 43.08 21.56
N ARG A 436 6.17 44.00 22.36
CA ARG A 436 7.46 44.66 22.10
C ARG A 436 8.64 44.11 22.90
N PHE A 437 8.38 43.50 24.06
CA PHE A 437 9.41 43.04 24.98
C PHE A 437 10.39 42.06 24.35
N TYR A 438 9.90 41.16 23.49
CA TYR A 438 10.77 40.24 22.77
C TYR A 438 11.84 40.97 21.96
N ARG A 439 11.45 42.06 21.28
CA ARG A 439 12.36 42.80 20.42
C ARG A 439 13.43 43.51 21.23
N ASP A 440 13.00 44.16 22.30
CA ASP A 440 13.89 44.89 23.19
C ASP A 440 14.85 43.92 23.90
N ALA A 441 14.36 42.76 24.34
CA ALA A 441 15.19 41.73 24.98
C ALA A 441 16.24 41.12 24.03
N VAL A 442 15.91 40.95 22.75
CA VAL A 442 16.87 40.50 21.74
C VAL A 442 17.86 41.62 21.44
N ARG A 443 17.40 42.85 21.19
CA ARG A 443 18.24 44.00 20.82
C ARG A 443 19.25 44.38 21.90
N GLU A 444 18.82 44.44 23.16
CA GLU A 444 19.66 44.87 24.28
C GLU A 444 20.71 43.82 24.70
N GLY A 445 20.66 42.61 24.14
CA GLY A 445 21.68 41.58 24.39
C GLY A 445 21.79 41.17 25.86
N ARG A 446 20.80 41.51 26.71
CA ARG A 446 20.73 41.16 28.15
C ARG A 446 20.66 39.65 28.41
N THR A 447 20.81 38.86 27.35
CA THR A 447 20.61 37.42 27.22
C THR A 447 21.92 36.68 26.90
N GLY A 448 23.12 37.25 27.11
CA GLY A 448 24.41 36.62 26.76
C GLY A 448 24.57 35.13 27.17
N ARG A 449 23.99 34.67 28.30
CA ARG A 449 23.92 33.24 28.68
C ARG A 449 22.72 32.46 28.09
N LEU A 450 21.65 33.14 27.71
CA LEU A 450 20.44 32.59 27.08
C LEU A 450 20.63 32.31 25.57
N GLY A 451 21.65 32.88 24.95
CA GLY A 451 22.05 32.59 23.58
C GLY A 451 22.39 31.11 23.34
N ALA A 452 23.30 30.57 24.16
CA ALA A 452 23.60 29.13 24.18
C ALA A 452 22.38 28.30 24.58
N ALA A 453 21.51 28.84 25.45
CA ALA A 453 20.26 28.21 25.83
C ALA A 453 19.22 28.15 24.71
N SER A 454 19.36 28.91 23.62
CA SER A 454 18.43 28.87 22.47
C SER A 454 18.68 27.69 21.52
N VAL A 455 19.84 27.03 21.63
CA VAL A 455 20.15 25.80 20.88
C VAL A 455 19.19 24.67 21.26
N VAL A 456 18.88 24.54 22.55
CA VAL A 456 18.02 23.44 23.03
C VAL A 456 16.56 23.60 22.57
N PRO A 457 15.89 24.76 22.71
CA PRO A 457 14.59 25.02 22.10
C PRO A 457 14.58 24.80 20.59
N LEU A 458 15.66 25.17 19.88
CA LEU A 458 15.76 24.88 18.44
C LEU A 458 15.78 23.37 18.16
N ALA A 459 16.54 22.60 18.94
CA ALA A 459 16.55 21.13 18.85
C ALA A 459 15.18 20.52 19.18
N VAL A 460 14.47 21.04 20.19
CA VAL A 460 13.10 20.60 20.55
C VAL A 460 12.13 20.90 19.41
N ILE A 461 12.15 22.12 18.84
CA ILE A 461 11.30 22.49 17.70
C ILE A 461 11.63 21.63 16.47
N GLY A 462 12.91 21.36 16.22
CA GLY A 462 13.35 20.42 15.19
C GLY A 462 12.81 19.01 15.42
N GLY A 463 12.88 18.49 16.64
CA GLY A 463 12.29 17.21 17.03
C GLY A 463 10.78 17.16 16.83
N CYS A 464 10.07 18.23 17.18
CA CYS A 464 8.63 18.37 16.95
C CYS A 464 8.29 18.39 15.45
N ALA A 465 9.05 19.12 14.63
CA ALA A 465 8.90 19.09 13.17
C ALA A 465 9.15 17.68 12.61
N GLY A 466 10.21 17.02 13.09
CA GLY A 466 10.52 15.64 12.73
C GLY A 466 9.40 14.66 13.07
N LEU A 467 8.76 14.83 14.22
CA LEU A 467 7.60 14.03 14.62
C LEU A 467 6.40 14.23 13.69
N VAL A 468 6.04 15.48 13.37
CA VAL A 468 4.92 15.80 12.46
C VAL A 468 5.15 15.18 11.07
N VAL A 469 6.33 15.40 10.49
CA VAL A 469 6.68 14.87 9.17
C VAL A 469 6.71 13.34 9.19
N THR A 470 7.26 12.72 10.23
CA THR A 470 7.31 11.25 10.34
C THR A 470 5.91 10.64 10.44
N VAL A 471 5.01 11.22 11.23
CA VAL A 471 3.62 10.74 11.32
C VAL A 471 2.92 10.83 9.96
N PHE A 472 3.14 11.90 9.20
CA PHE A 472 2.66 12.01 7.83
C PHE A 472 3.25 10.93 6.91
N LEU A 473 4.58 10.73 6.92
CA LEU A 473 5.23 9.68 6.12
C LEU A 473 4.67 8.28 6.46
N LEU A 474 4.42 8.01 7.73
CA LEU A 474 3.85 6.74 8.18
C LEU A 474 2.38 6.55 7.79
N ALA A 475 1.63 7.63 7.58
CA ALA A 475 0.27 7.57 7.06
C ALA A 475 0.27 7.37 5.53
N VAL A 476 1.10 8.14 4.83
CA VAL A 476 1.26 8.08 3.38
C VAL A 476 1.82 6.75 2.91
N GLN A 477 2.69 6.08 3.67
CA GLN A 477 3.24 4.76 3.29
C GLN A 477 2.18 3.66 3.11
N GLN A 478 0.98 3.85 3.67
CA GLN A 478 -0.11 2.89 3.55
C GLN A 478 -0.91 3.08 2.26
N THR A 479 -0.61 4.13 1.51
CA THR A 479 -1.34 4.52 0.29
C THR A 479 -0.74 3.84 -0.95
N GLY A 480 -1.59 3.42 -1.88
CA GLY A 480 -1.17 2.93 -3.20
C GLY A 480 -0.32 3.93 -4.00
N PRO A 481 -0.56 5.25 -3.93
CA PRO A 481 0.28 6.25 -4.56
C PRO A 481 1.74 6.19 -4.11
N PHE A 482 1.99 6.15 -2.80
CA PHE A 482 3.35 6.18 -2.30
C PHE A 482 4.16 4.92 -2.68
N VAL A 483 3.51 3.76 -2.79
CA VAL A 483 4.07 2.53 -3.39
C VAL A 483 4.61 2.81 -4.79
N GLN A 484 3.82 3.47 -5.64
CA GLN A 484 4.22 3.73 -7.03
C GLN A 484 5.36 4.73 -7.12
N MET A 485 5.27 5.83 -6.36
CA MET A 485 6.34 6.82 -6.27
C MET A 485 7.66 6.16 -5.86
N LEU A 486 7.61 5.21 -4.91
CA LEU A 486 8.79 4.48 -4.47
C LEU A 486 9.34 3.58 -5.58
N ARG A 487 8.49 2.92 -6.38
CA ARG A 487 8.93 2.06 -7.49
C ARG A 487 9.62 2.82 -8.61
N GLY A 488 9.17 4.03 -8.93
CA GLY A 488 9.85 4.90 -9.90
C GLY A 488 11.20 5.42 -9.41
N ALA A 489 11.45 5.38 -8.10
CA ALA A 489 12.71 5.83 -7.52
C ALA A 489 13.85 4.82 -7.74
N SER A 490 15.09 5.32 -7.86
CA SER A 490 16.28 4.46 -7.96
C SER A 490 16.39 3.49 -6.77
N GLY A 491 16.99 2.32 -6.97
CA GLY A 491 17.13 1.31 -5.91
C GLY A 491 17.84 1.84 -4.64
N GLN A 492 18.77 2.79 -4.77
CA GLN A 492 19.40 3.46 -3.62
C GLN A 492 18.39 4.31 -2.83
N THR A 493 17.57 5.09 -3.55
CA THR A 493 16.51 5.90 -2.95
C THR A 493 15.48 5.02 -2.26
N GLN A 494 15.08 3.91 -2.89
CA GLN A 494 14.15 2.94 -2.31
C GLN A 494 14.68 2.38 -0.99
N GLY A 495 15.93 1.90 -0.97
CA GLY A 495 16.57 1.36 0.23
C GLY A 495 16.65 2.40 1.36
N GLY A 496 17.02 3.64 1.02
CA GLY A 496 17.08 4.74 1.99
C GLY A 496 15.71 5.09 2.59
N VAL A 497 14.68 5.22 1.75
CA VAL A 497 13.30 5.49 2.20
C VAL A 497 12.76 4.33 3.02
N MET A 498 13.04 3.08 2.63
CA MET A 498 12.59 1.91 3.37
C MET A 498 13.21 1.83 4.77
N MET A 499 14.52 2.06 4.88
CA MET A 499 15.22 2.13 6.16
C MET A 499 14.60 3.21 7.07
N LEU A 500 14.24 4.35 6.49
CA LEU A 500 13.61 5.46 7.21
C LEU A 500 12.23 5.10 7.76
N LEU A 501 11.41 4.42 6.96
CA LEU A 501 10.05 4.02 7.32
C LEU A 501 10.02 2.86 8.33
N GLN A 502 10.97 1.92 8.23
CA GLN A 502 11.11 0.83 9.19
C GLN A 502 11.55 1.30 10.58
N HIS A 503 12.25 2.44 10.66
CA HIS A 503 12.74 3.02 11.90
C HIS A 503 12.25 4.47 12.06
N PRO A 504 10.99 4.68 12.51
CA PRO A 504 10.40 6.02 12.65
C PRO A 504 11.23 7.00 13.47
N TRP A 505 11.96 6.51 14.48
CA TRP A 505 12.83 7.34 15.29
C TRP A 505 14.02 7.91 14.50
N VAL A 506 14.56 7.17 13.53
CA VAL A 506 15.60 7.65 12.60
C VAL A 506 15.03 8.75 11.73
N ALA A 507 13.79 8.58 11.23
CA ALA A 507 13.08 9.61 10.47
C ALA A 507 12.94 10.92 11.25
N ILE A 508 12.51 10.84 12.51
CA ILE A 508 12.41 11.99 13.40
C ILE A 508 13.76 12.68 13.53
N LEU A 509 14.84 11.93 13.78
CA LEU A 509 16.18 12.50 13.97
C LEU A 509 16.73 13.15 12.70
N ILE A 510 16.56 12.53 11.55
CA ILE A 510 17.04 13.07 10.26
C ILE A 510 16.30 14.36 9.93
N VAL A 511 14.96 14.35 10.00
CA VAL A 511 14.16 15.56 9.72
C VAL A 511 14.46 16.65 10.75
N ALA A 512 14.61 16.30 12.03
CA ALA A 512 14.99 17.24 13.07
C ALA A 512 16.37 17.86 12.83
N ALA A 513 17.38 17.04 12.50
CA ALA A 513 18.73 17.51 12.21
C ALA A 513 18.74 18.43 11.00
N PHE A 514 18.06 18.04 9.92
CA PHE A 514 17.91 18.87 8.73
C PHE A 514 17.27 20.22 9.08
N TYR A 515 16.14 20.21 9.80
CA TYR A 515 15.44 21.43 10.21
C TYR A 515 16.31 22.36 11.07
N VAL A 516 17.06 21.80 12.04
CA VAL A 516 17.98 22.56 12.90
C VAL A 516 19.13 23.16 12.11
N ILE A 517 19.77 22.39 11.22
CA ILE A 517 20.88 22.87 10.36
C ILE A 517 20.38 24.00 9.46
N CYS A 518 19.23 23.81 8.85
CA CYS A 518 18.55 24.77 8.00
C CYS A 518 18.32 26.12 8.70
N LEU A 519 17.70 26.10 9.88
CA LEU A 519 17.42 27.31 10.64
C LEU A 519 18.68 27.92 11.27
N GLY A 520 19.62 27.10 11.70
CA GLY A 520 20.92 27.55 12.21
C GLY A 520 21.73 28.27 11.14
N GLY A 521 21.81 27.70 9.94
CA GLY A 521 22.46 28.32 8.78
C GLY A 521 21.80 29.65 8.40
N TRP A 522 20.46 29.70 8.39
CA TRP A 522 19.73 30.95 8.15
C TRP A 522 19.98 32.00 9.24
N ALA A 523 20.06 31.60 10.52
CA ALA A 523 20.41 32.51 11.61
C ALA A 523 21.83 33.08 11.47
N VAL A 524 22.80 32.26 11.06
CA VAL A 524 24.17 32.73 10.76
C VAL A 524 24.16 33.71 9.60
N PHE A 525 23.44 33.40 8.53
CA PHE A 525 23.31 34.28 7.37
C PHE A 525 22.69 35.64 7.76
N LEU A 526 21.60 35.64 8.51
CA LEU A 526 20.96 36.87 9.00
C LEU A 526 21.92 37.67 9.91
N SER A 527 22.75 37.01 10.72
CA SER A 527 23.77 37.70 11.53
C SER A 527 24.83 38.37 10.63
N LEU A 528 25.30 37.69 9.58
CA LEU A 528 26.26 38.24 8.62
C LEU A 528 25.66 39.38 7.77
N ALA A 529 24.36 39.31 7.47
CA ALA A 529 23.64 40.33 6.72
C ALA A 529 23.44 41.64 7.51
N THR A 530 23.76 41.66 8.82
CA THR A 530 23.72 42.91 9.60
C THR A 530 24.90 43.82 9.22
N SER A 531 24.65 44.81 8.36
CA SER A 531 25.56 45.91 8.06
C SER A 531 25.08 47.20 8.73
N GLY A 532 25.97 47.96 9.39
CA GLY A 532 25.64 49.28 9.96
C GLY A 532 25.77 49.38 11.48
N SER A 533 24.95 50.26 12.06
CA SER A 533 25.07 50.79 13.45
C SER A 533 24.76 49.76 14.53
N TYR A 534 23.97 48.73 14.22
CA TYR A 534 23.56 47.68 15.16
C TYR A 534 23.86 46.29 14.57
N LYS A 535 24.89 45.64 15.11
CA LYS A 535 25.25 44.25 14.76
C LYS A 535 24.54 43.28 15.71
N LEU A 536 23.70 42.40 15.16
CA LEU A 536 23.10 41.31 15.93
C LEU A 536 24.10 40.16 16.00
N GLY A 537 24.46 39.78 17.23
CA GLY A 537 25.30 38.62 17.47
C GLY A 537 24.61 37.31 17.07
N PRO A 538 25.38 36.24 16.75
CA PRO A 538 24.82 34.96 16.30
C PRO A 538 23.76 34.38 17.25
N THR A 539 23.94 34.58 18.55
CA THR A 539 23.01 34.13 19.58
C THR A 539 21.68 34.90 19.59
N GLN A 540 21.71 36.21 19.32
CA GLN A 540 20.52 37.04 19.22
C GLN A 540 19.71 36.64 17.99
N THR A 541 20.39 36.42 16.87
CA THR A 541 19.75 35.97 15.63
C THR A 541 19.21 34.54 15.73
N LEU A 542 19.91 33.64 16.42
CA LEU A 542 19.39 32.30 16.70
C LEU A 542 18.09 32.36 17.53
N MET A 543 18.05 33.21 18.54
CA MET A 543 16.85 33.46 19.33
C MET A 543 15.74 34.01 18.43
N LEU A 544 16.07 34.99 17.57
CA LEU A 544 15.16 35.61 16.61
C LEU A 544 14.47 34.60 15.70
N VAL A 545 15.23 33.62 15.17
CA VAL A 545 14.73 32.54 14.33
C VAL A 545 13.93 31.52 15.13
N THR A 546 14.37 31.14 16.33
CA THR A 546 13.81 29.98 17.03
C THR A 546 12.42 30.27 17.64
N TRP A 547 12.26 31.40 18.33
CA TRP A 547 11.06 31.66 19.16
C TRP A 547 9.74 31.87 18.39
N PRO A 548 9.72 32.45 17.18
CA PRO A 548 8.50 32.54 16.37
C PRO A 548 7.87 31.19 16.01
N ARG A 549 8.61 30.08 16.17
CA ARG A 549 8.22 28.72 15.77
C ARG A 549 7.63 27.87 16.90
N TRP A 550 7.37 28.47 18.06
CA TRP A 550 6.73 27.78 19.19
C TRP A 550 5.39 27.06 18.87
N PRO A 551 4.54 27.46 17.89
CA PRO A 551 3.29 26.74 17.61
C PRO A 551 3.52 25.30 17.10
N VAL A 552 4.73 24.98 16.61
CA VAL A 552 5.11 23.62 16.20
C VAL A 552 4.98 22.62 17.35
N LEU A 553 5.09 23.06 18.61
CA LEU A 553 4.89 22.22 19.79
C LEU A 553 3.46 21.64 19.85
N PHE A 554 2.45 22.44 19.49
CA PHE A 554 1.07 21.97 19.46
C PHE A 554 0.82 21.01 18.31
N LEU A 555 1.46 21.24 17.17
CA LEU A 555 1.38 20.32 16.03
C LEU A 555 1.99 18.97 16.38
N ALA A 556 3.09 18.94 17.14
CA ALA A 556 3.66 17.68 17.64
C ALA A 556 2.71 16.95 18.60
N ALA A 557 2.01 17.66 19.49
CA ALA A 557 0.96 17.04 20.33
C ALA A 557 -0.17 16.45 19.46
N GLY A 558 -0.62 17.19 18.45
CA GLY A 558 -1.58 16.71 17.45
C GLY A 558 -1.07 15.48 16.69
N ALA A 559 0.22 15.43 16.35
CA ALA A 559 0.84 14.28 15.70
C ALA A 559 0.83 13.04 16.59
N VAL A 560 1.12 13.17 17.89
CA VAL A 560 0.99 12.05 18.84
C VAL A 560 -0.46 11.55 18.90
N VAL A 561 -1.44 12.45 18.99
CA VAL A 561 -2.87 12.09 18.99
C VAL A 561 -3.26 11.38 17.69
N ALA A 562 -2.77 11.84 16.54
CA ALA A 562 -3.07 11.25 15.24
C ALA A 562 -2.67 9.76 15.17
N THR A 563 -1.63 9.34 15.90
CA THR A 563 -1.21 7.91 15.95
C THR A 563 -2.19 7.00 16.68
N THR A 564 -3.12 7.57 17.45
CA THR A 564 -4.14 6.82 18.21
C THR A 564 -5.49 6.77 17.50
N LEU A 565 -5.62 7.46 16.36
CA LEU A 565 -6.86 7.50 15.60
C LEU A 565 -7.10 6.20 14.82
N PRO A 566 -8.36 5.86 14.51
CA PRO A 566 -8.68 4.74 13.63
C PRO A 566 -8.01 4.87 12.25
N PRO A 567 -7.71 3.75 11.55
CA PRO A 567 -6.97 3.74 10.29
C PRO A 567 -7.49 4.71 9.21
N GLY A 568 -8.81 4.90 9.11
CA GLY A 568 -9.43 5.81 8.13
C GLY A 568 -9.15 7.30 8.35
N TRP A 569 -8.70 7.71 9.54
CA TRP A 569 -8.43 9.11 9.86
C TRP A 569 -6.95 9.48 9.80
N GLY A 570 -6.05 8.50 9.69
CA GLY A 570 -4.61 8.72 9.76
C GLY A 570 -4.09 9.68 8.68
N LEU A 571 -4.44 9.43 7.41
CA LEU A 571 -4.02 10.27 6.29
C LEU A 571 -4.60 11.70 6.33
N PRO A 572 -5.93 11.92 6.42
CA PRO A 572 -6.47 13.29 6.39
C PRO A 572 -5.96 14.15 7.55
N VAL A 573 -5.87 13.59 8.76
CA VAL A 573 -5.38 14.33 9.94
C VAL A 573 -3.89 14.63 9.82
N SER A 574 -3.07 13.67 9.38
CA SER A 574 -1.63 13.90 9.21
C SER A 574 -1.33 14.89 8.07
N SER A 575 -2.09 14.86 6.98
CA SER A 575 -2.02 15.87 5.90
C SER A 575 -2.35 17.27 6.40
N LEU A 576 -3.41 17.41 7.22
CA LEU A 576 -3.76 18.68 7.85
C LEU A 576 -2.65 19.19 8.78
N LEU A 577 -2.05 18.30 9.58
CA LEU A 577 -0.93 18.65 10.45
C LEU A 577 0.30 19.09 9.67
N LEU A 578 0.62 18.43 8.56
CA LEU A 578 1.71 18.83 7.67
C LEU A 578 1.45 20.20 7.05
N ALA A 579 0.25 20.45 6.52
CA ALA A 579 -0.14 21.74 5.97
C ALA A 579 -0.07 22.86 7.03
N ALA A 580 -0.56 22.59 8.25
CA ALA A 580 -0.44 23.50 9.38
C ALA A 580 1.02 23.78 9.75
N TRP A 581 1.90 22.77 9.68
CA TRP A 581 3.34 22.94 9.93
C TRP A 581 4.02 23.82 8.86
N VAL A 582 3.65 23.66 7.59
CA VAL A 582 4.12 24.54 6.50
C VAL A 582 3.67 25.97 6.76
N LEU A 583 2.39 26.18 7.09
CA LEU A 583 1.85 27.52 7.38
C LEU A 583 2.52 28.17 8.59
N VAL A 584 2.70 27.42 9.69
CA VAL A 584 3.42 27.89 10.88
C VAL A 584 4.88 28.23 10.56
N SER A 585 5.53 27.45 9.69
CA SER A 585 6.91 27.71 9.27
C SER A 585 7.01 28.99 8.42
N ILE A 586 6.07 29.22 7.50
CA ILE A 586 5.98 30.45 6.71
C ILE A 586 5.73 31.65 7.62
N ALA A 587 4.72 31.58 8.49
CA ALA A 587 4.36 32.65 9.42
C ALA A 587 5.50 32.97 10.40
N GLY A 588 6.18 31.94 10.93
CA GLY A 588 7.36 32.10 11.77
C GLY A 588 8.52 32.77 11.04
N SER A 589 8.71 32.46 9.76
CA SER A 589 9.74 33.08 8.91
C SER A 589 9.43 34.54 8.60
N ALA A 590 8.18 34.84 8.22
CA ALA A 590 7.72 36.21 7.99
C ALA A 590 7.86 37.07 9.26
N ARG A 591 7.46 36.51 10.42
CA ARG A 591 7.66 37.16 11.72
C ARG A 591 9.13 37.40 12.05
N THR A 592 10.00 36.41 11.79
CA THR A 592 11.45 36.54 11.99
C THR A 592 12.01 37.71 11.17
N LEU A 593 11.65 37.81 9.88
CA LEU A 593 12.11 38.87 8.99
C LEU A 593 11.57 40.24 9.37
N TYR A 594 10.30 40.31 9.76
CA TYR A 594 9.70 41.54 10.26
C TYR A 594 10.39 42.02 11.53
N ASP A 595 10.62 41.14 12.49
CA ASP A 595 11.33 41.47 13.72
C ASP A 595 12.81 41.83 13.44
N PHE A 596 13.47 41.17 12.49
CA PHE A 596 14.83 41.48 12.04
C PHE A 596 14.95 42.88 11.43
N ALA A 597 14.06 43.23 10.49
CA ALA A 597 14.03 44.54 9.84
C ALA A 597 13.70 45.68 10.83
N GLN A 598 12.98 45.39 11.92
CA GLN A 598 12.69 46.37 12.96
C GLN A 598 13.86 46.57 13.94
N MET A 599 14.75 45.59 14.07
CA MET A 599 15.93 45.65 14.95
C MET A 599 17.17 46.20 14.26
N THR A 600 17.21 46.13 12.93
CA THR A 600 18.38 46.46 12.11
C THR A 600 18.02 47.59 11.15
N ASP A 601 19.04 48.24 10.57
CA ASP A 601 18.82 49.29 9.55
C ASP A 601 18.51 48.69 8.16
N VAL A 602 18.24 47.38 8.07
CA VAL A 602 17.97 46.69 6.81
C VAL A 602 16.54 46.99 6.34
N SER A 603 16.43 47.62 5.18
CA SER A 603 15.13 47.91 4.55
C SER A 603 14.29 46.64 4.37
N LEU A 604 12.98 46.75 4.65
CA LEU A 604 12.00 45.67 4.44
C LEU A 604 11.94 45.20 2.97
N THR A 605 12.42 46.01 2.02
CA THR A 605 12.54 45.64 0.61
C THR A 605 13.50 44.45 0.38
N TRP A 606 14.43 44.19 1.30
CA TRP A 606 15.31 43.02 1.24
C TRP A 606 14.66 41.75 1.81
N ALA A 607 13.51 41.85 2.47
CA ALA A 607 12.85 40.71 3.10
C ALA A 607 12.58 39.53 2.13
N PRO A 608 12.15 39.72 0.86
CA PRO A 608 11.99 38.62 -0.08
C PRO A 608 13.30 37.89 -0.39
N ALA A 609 14.41 38.62 -0.57
CA ALA A 609 15.72 38.03 -0.82
C ALA A 609 16.22 37.23 0.40
N LEU A 610 16.03 37.78 1.61
CA LEU A 610 16.36 37.10 2.86
C LEU A 610 15.43 35.90 3.14
N ALA A 611 14.18 35.95 2.67
CA ALA A 611 13.22 34.84 2.76
C ALA A 611 13.58 33.70 1.81
N LEU A 612 14.02 34.00 0.58
CA LEU A 612 14.47 33.00 -0.38
C LEU A 612 15.68 32.21 0.12
N LEU A 613 16.47 32.78 1.02
CA LEU A 613 17.59 32.11 1.68
C LEU A 613 17.18 31.25 2.87
N ASN A 614 15.89 31.19 3.20
CA ASN A 614 15.39 30.25 4.19
C ASN A 614 15.28 28.86 3.57
N PRO A 615 16.13 27.90 3.98
CA PRO A 615 16.18 26.59 3.36
C PRO A 615 14.91 25.75 3.58
N VAL A 616 14.09 26.07 4.59
CA VAL A 616 12.77 25.43 4.76
C VAL A 616 11.80 25.89 3.67
N LEU A 617 11.81 27.18 3.33
CA LEU A 617 11.02 27.70 2.21
C LEU A 617 11.52 27.14 0.88
N LEU A 618 12.83 27.07 0.68
CA LEU A 618 13.41 26.43 -0.50
C LEU A 618 13.04 24.96 -0.59
N ALA A 619 13.07 24.21 0.51
CA ALA A 619 12.65 22.81 0.52
C ALA A 619 11.17 22.67 0.14
N VAL A 620 10.28 23.52 0.65
CA VAL A 620 8.86 23.54 0.27
C VAL A 620 8.70 23.87 -1.22
N VAL A 621 9.44 24.85 -1.73
CA VAL A 621 9.42 25.25 -3.15
C VAL A 621 9.98 24.15 -4.04
N MET A 622 11.08 23.49 -3.66
CA MET A 622 11.65 22.36 -4.40
C MET A 622 10.69 21.16 -4.41
N VAL A 623 10.05 20.85 -3.28
CA VAL A 623 9.01 19.81 -3.25
C VAL A 623 7.85 20.20 -4.15
N PHE A 624 7.43 21.47 -4.15
CA PHE A 624 6.39 21.95 -5.06
C PHE A 624 6.80 21.83 -6.53
N PHE A 625 8.02 22.22 -6.92
CA PHE A 625 8.51 22.06 -8.28
C PHE A 625 8.72 20.59 -8.68
N ALA A 626 9.19 19.73 -7.78
CA ALA A 626 9.26 18.29 -8.04
C ALA A 626 7.85 17.73 -8.28
N VAL A 627 6.87 18.10 -7.44
CA VAL A 627 5.46 17.73 -7.65
C VAL A 627 4.95 18.22 -9.02
N LEU A 628 5.37 19.41 -9.46
CA LEU A 628 5.03 19.94 -10.78
C LEU A 628 5.72 19.19 -11.92
N GLU A 629 7.00 18.84 -11.79
CA GLU A 629 7.75 18.12 -12.81
C GLU A 629 7.21 16.70 -13.02
N PHE A 630 6.85 16.02 -11.93
CA PHE A 630 6.23 14.70 -11.96
C PHE A 630 4.70 14.77 -12.16
N LEU A 631 4.14 15.88 -12.65
CA LEU A 631 2.68 16.10 -12.77
C LEU A 631 1.88 14.95 -13.41
N PRO A 632 2.32 14.28 -14.51
CA PRO A 632 1.55 13.19 -15.12
C PRO A 632 1.43 11.97 -14.20
N GLU A 633 2.56 11.56 -13.60
CA GLU A 633 2.63 10.49 -12.61
C GLU A 633 1.86 10.92 -11.35
N MET A 634 2.06 12.15 -10.89
CA MET A 634 1.35 12.75 -9.76
C MET A 634 -0.15 12.88 -10.02
N THR A 635 -0.59 12.99 -11.26
CA THR A 635 -2.02 12.98 -11.62
C THR A 635 -2.59 11.59 -11.44
N PHE A 636 -1.88 10.55 -11.87
CA PHE A 636 -2.25 9.17 -11.57
C PHE A 636 -2.22 8.91 -10.05
N LEU A 637 -1.18 9.34 -9.34
CA LEU A 637 -1.06 9.23 -7.89
C LEU A 637 -2.15 10.01 -7.17
N TRP A 638 -2.55 11.16 -7.69
CA TRP A 638 -3.63 11.99 -7.17
C TRP A 638 -4.99 11.33 -7.40
N HIS A 639 -5.25 10.83 -8.61
CA HIS A 639 -6.44 10.03 -8.88
C HIS A 639 -6.47 8.81 -7.95
N LEU A 640 -5.38 8.07 -7.85
CA LEU A 640 -5.29 6.93 -6.94
C LEU A 640 -5.39 7.33 -5.45
N ALA A 641 -5.06 8.56 -5.06
CA ALA A 641 -5.23 9.03 -3.68
C ALA A 641 -6.66 9.50 -3.38
N THR A 642 -7.35 10.07 -4.36
CA THR A 642 -8.62 10.80 -4.17
C THR A 642 -9.84 10.09 -4.73
N ARG A 643 -9.65 9.12 -5.62
CA ARG A 643 -10.70 8.45 -6.41
C ARG A 643 -10.69 6.92 -6.28
N SER A 644 -9.75 6.34 -5.55
CA SER A 644 -9.69 4.89 -5.30
C SER A 644 -10.55 4.44 -4.12
#